data_AF-A0A139XBJ4-F1
#
_entry.id   AF-A0A139XBJ4-F1
#
_cell.length_a   1.000
_cell.length_b   1.000
_cell.length_c   1.000
_cell.angle_alpha   90.00
_cell.angle_beta   90.00
_cell.angle_gamma   90.00
#
_symmetry.space_group_name_H-M   'P 1'
#
loop_
_entity.id
_entity.type
_entity.pdbx_description
1 polymer ?
#
loop_
_entity_poly.entity_id
_entity_poly.type
_entity_poly.pdbx_seq_one_letter_code
_entity_poly.pdbx_strand_id
1 'polypeptide(L)'
;MISIDFNSPTIDTTYTAHLTEMPEGGYAPLVRIDYGEVEAIAINNPPKIIALPQDLDLVSVIANGQTLTPTVAKTLKYGEYQYDPYTKTVRVFVPGVRSLVLLGKKEQIKYAPPMLPGPYPWLFTRLPLEGNIQIDRDFEQHPRVSFQLESTLSKSQLQQIFTPGTELEIYGLPLRINSIRIVELPRSIYPDSRCKISVSLGGKWENRIEDPVFLRRDGGNSTPNNEPFQDPECSTGVLNSTTDPNNSVSIQELLSRAGIPYSGPTLKPVPIERGTPRDAVVSPSQLLEERLRVANSFVRWSTTSAVEVIPINSTKAWFYQEPDILGEVETSYDAIARPSKRAAIVPNINPIAPDFVYFPSAIQKAPIPTIKSEIPTALAFEYPNVELTGEFSNPKDDTREKTQGQSQPRYVRKPPTRDTRIDGDLNAHNPPDGVSVIRVMSLCFDLGGSTKTRSYVNQEDGTEVSKVDEIWGFAYTALQIYDDGSDELKGNALQYWKCIKRTRTDYIYDEGTGYLLYIFESGYNTVRWRQESTDSPETLEIEETDEEQELYEFFRIPVTSRSSYRLKLMPEYSSEGLFETYKVCNRDGTSSLRALINPDYAPPYYVEWERTESFAFASRPNPDNEGVEPDSETKLAPDLIVGEESMFEARVEVIPAVYEEKLVGFDNKIPIYEQGVQLYPQKWIKYIKKFKAEGQQIAQALAETSIEQGTGDLPVHQRRVALYAKEEPSQNNSKTESDREQQYKYLIRTPGYTSEDPVNGSEDFPLAKTLEEALTAARCKLAIENWRQGLTETLDIGGNLNIKEGDRFNYYLNGEYRQRVVLGASTTLNILGAIDRKPRLTAVTRLTLGRWMLPQLEYFKIPVNGDPSNPELSVLVINIINENLGQLLDWASVRSRRNPG
;
A
#
# COMPACT_ATOMS: atom_id res chain seq x y z
N MET A 1 -16.94 -46.75 -2.17
CA MET A 1 -16.97 -48.05 -1.46
C MET A 1 -16.92 -47.74 0.03
N ILE A 2 -17.94 -48.12 0.81
CA ILE A 2 -18.03 -47.82 2.25
C ILE A 2 -17.34 -48.96 3.00
N SER A 3 -16.29 -48.66 3.75
CA SER A 3 -15.68 -49.61 4.71
C SER A 3 -16.14 -49.20 6.11
N ILE A 4 -16.80 -50.11 6.83
CA ILE A 4 -17.21 -49.93 8.22
C ILE A 4 -16.32 -50.84 9.06
N ASP A 5 -15.49 -50.26 9.91
CA ASP A 5 -14.62 -51.02 10.82
C ASP A 5 -15.40 -51.39 12.08
N PHE A 6 -15.60 -52.69 12.32
CA PHE A 6 -16.41 -53.22 13.42
C PHE A 6 -15.58 -53.56 14.67
N ASN A 7 -14.33 -53.13 14.74
CA ASN A 7 -13.42 -53.53 15.81
C ASN A 7 -13.42 -52.58 17.02
N SER A 8 -14.53 -52.54 17.78
CA SER A 8 -14.45 -52.16 19.22
C SER A 8 -15.65 -52.71 20.01
N PRO A 9 -15.42 -53.56 21.04
CA PRO A 9 -16.47 -54.01 21.94
C PRO A 9 -16.54 -53.08 23.16
N THR A 10 -17.10 -51.88 23.00
CA THR A 10 -17.49 -51.04 24.14
C THR A 10 -18.89 -50.44 23.92
N ILE A 11 -19.60 -50.22 25.03
CA ILE A 11 -21.05 -49.97 25.13
C ILE A 11 -21.48 -48.60 24.54
N ASP A 12 -20.53 -47.79 24.05
CA ASP A 12 -20.77 -46.56 23.29
C ASP A 12 -20.64 -46.83 21.79
N THR A 13 -21.76 -47.18 21.16
CA THR A 13 -21.86 -47.47 19.73
C THR A 13 -21.88 -46.19 18.91
N THR A 14 -20.71 -45.56 18.69
CA THR A 14 -20.48 -44.65 17.57
C THR A 14 -19.68 -45.41 16.51
N TYR A 15 -20.24 -45.57 15.31
CA TYR A 15 -19.49 -46.12 14.17
C TYR A 15 -19.12 -45.00 13.22
N THR A 16 -17.81 -44.87 12.96
CA THR A 16 -17.27 -43.92 11.99
C THR A 16 -17.06 -44.67 10.68
N ALA A 17 -17.86 -44.38 9.66
CA ALA A 17 -17.67 -44.96 8.34
C ALA A 17 -16.82 -44.01 7.49
N HIS A 18 -15.72 -44.52 6.94
CA HIS A 18 -14.90 -43.80 5.97
C HIS A 18 -15.37 -44.13 4.55
N LEU A 19 -15.68 -43.09 3.77
CA LEU A 19 -15.77 -43.21 2.32
C LEU A 19 -14.35 -43.15 1.78
N THR A 20 -13.82 -44.31 1.38
CA THR A 20 -12.45 -44.45 0.83
C THR A 20 -12.20 -43.48 -0.33
N GLU A 21 -11.00 -42.87 -0.31
CA GLU A 21 -10.39 -41.90 -1.25
C GLU A 21 -11.16 -41.60 -2.55
N MET A 22 -11.57 -40.34 -2.71
CA MET A 22 -11.65 -39.74 -4.04
C MET A 22 -10.26 -39.18 -4.40
N PRO A 23 -9.75 -39.42 -5.62
CA PRO A 23 -8.57 -38.71 -6.08
C PRO A 23 -8.92 -37.22 -6.20
N GLU A 24 -8.03 -36.35 -5.70
CA GLU A 24 -8.12 -34.87 -5.70
C GLU A 24 -8.95 -34.23 -4.56
N GLY A 25 -8.42 -34.26 -3.33
CA GLY A 25 -8.60 -33.18 -2.34
C GLY A 25 -9.99 -32.92 -1.76
N GLY A 26 -11.01 -33.73 -2.04
CA GLY A 26 -12.35 -33.59 -1.48
C GLY A 26 -12.52 -34.33 -0.15
N TYR A 27 -12.89 -33.62 0.92
CA TYR A 27 -13.38 -34.24 2.15
C TYR A 27 -14.68 -34.98 1.86
N ALA A 28 -14.69 -36.32 1.93
CA ALA A 28 -15.93 -37.08 1.92
C ALA A 28 -16.76 -36.71 3.18
N PRO A 29 -18.09 -36.56 3.09
CA PRO A 29 -18.90 -36.30 4.27
C PRO A 29 -18.75 -37.46 5.26
N LEU A 30 -18.33 -37.15 6.48
CA LEU A 30 -18.32 -38.09 7.59
C LEU A 30 -19.78 -38.44 7.89
N VAL A 31 -20.15 -39.69 7.66
CA VAL A 31 -21.43 -40.23 8.10
C VAL A 31 -21.19 -40.81 9.49
N ARG A 32 -21.66 -40.10 10.51
CA ARG A 32 -21.66 -40.59 11.88
C ARG A 32 -23.01 -41.24 12.14
N ILE A 33 -23.02 -42.56 12.30
CA ILE A 33 -24.22 -43.28 12.75
C ILE A 33 -24.16 -43.30 14.28
N ASP A 34 -24.93 -42.41 14.90
CA ASP A 34 -25.14 -42.41 16.34
C ASP A 34 -26.39 -43.23 16.64
N TYR A 35 -26.29 -44.21 17.53
CA TYR A 35 -27.48 -44.79 18.15
C TYR A 35 -27.84 -43.89 19.36
N GLY A 36 -28.86 -43.06 19.19
CA GLY A 36 -29.24 -42.00 20.14
C GLY A 36 -29.73 -42.48 21.51
N GLU A 37 -30.23 -41.54 22.31
CA GLU A 37 -30.85 -41.78 23.61
C GLU A 37 -31.95 -42.85 23.54
N VAL A 38 -32.07 -43.65 24.61
CA VAL A 38 -33.08 -44.72 24.70
C VAL A 38 -34.47 -44.09 24.74
N GLU A 39 -35.23 -44.26 23.67
CA GLU A 39 -36.61 -43.79 23.58
C GLU A 39 -37.56 -44.86 24.16
N ALA A 40 -38.51 -44.43 24.99
CA ALA A 40 -39.48 -45.29 25.65
C ALA A 40 -40.86 -45.14 25.02
N ILE A 41 -41.31 -46.16 24.29
CA ILE A 41 -42.65 -46.20 23.71
C ILE A 41 -43.58 -46.96 24.66
N ALA A 42 -44.49 -46.23 25.32
CA ALA A 42 -45.51 -46.81 26.18
C ALA A 42 -46.77 -47.17 25.37
N ILE A 43 -47.18 -48.43 25.40
CA ILE A 43 -48.36 -48.96 24.73
C ILE A 43 -49.33 -49.50 25.79
N ASN A 44 -50.53 -48.93 25.83
CA ASN A 44 -51.62 -49.39 26.68
C ASN A 44 -52.45 -50.44 25.92
N ASN A 45 -52.75 -51.58 26.55
CA ASN A 45 -53.42 -52.73 25.93
C ASN A 45 -52.75 -53.22 24.63
N PRO A 46 -51.48 -53.66 24.69
CA PRO A 46 -50.72 -54.01 23.50
C PRO A 46 -51.32 -55.21 22.73
N PRO A 47 -51.33 -55.17 21.39
CA PRO A 47 -51.61 -56.36 20.58
C PRO A 47 -50.49 -57.40 20.74
N LYS A 48 -50.77 -58.66 20.38
CA LYS A 48 -49.78 -59.76 20.43
C LYS A 48 -48.55 -59.54 19.53
N ILE A 49 -48.70 -58.74 18.47
CA ILE A 49 -47.63 -58.36 17.55
C ILE A 49 -47.66 -56.83 17.46
N ILE A 50 -46.53 -56.21 17.74
CA ILE A 50 -46.36 -54.76 17.71
C ILE A 50 -45.37 -54.42 16.61
N ALA A 51 -45.75 -53.54 15.70
CA ALA A 51 -44.83 -52.97 14.72
C ALA A 51 -44.05 -51.82 15.37
N LEU A 52 -42.72 -51.83 15.22
CA LEU A 52 -41.86 -50.74 15.62
C LEU A 52 -41.75 -49.70 14.49
N PRO A 53 -41.49 -48.42 14.81
CA PRO A 53 -41.00 -47.45 13.83
C PRO A 53 -39.78 -47.99 13.08
N GLN A 54 -39.66 -47.65 11.78
CA GLN A 54 -38.59 -48.19 10.92
C GLN A 54 -37.17 -47.80 11.39
N ASP A 55 -37.06 -46.67 12.08
CA ASP A 55 -35.84 -46.04 12.59
C ASP A 55 -35.49 -46.43 14.04
N LEU A 56 -36.26 -47.34 14.64
CA LEU A 56 -36.05 -47.82 16.02
C LEU A 56 -35.43 -49.22 16.04
N ASP A 57 -34.27 -49.35 16.69
CA ASP A 57 -33.67 -50.63 17.05
C ASP A 57 -33.96 -50.97 18.51
N LEU A 58 -34.61 -52.11 18.71
CA LEU A 58 -35.12 -52.52 20.01
C LEU A 58 -33.98 -52.95 20.94
N VAL A 59 -33.91 -52.34 22.13
CA VAL A 59 -32.95 -52.68 23.18
C VAL A 59 -33.59 -53.60 24.22
N SER A 60 -34.78 -53.25 24.70
CA SER A 60 -35.51 -54.08 25.66
C SER A 60 -37.01 -53.83 25.67
N VAL A 61 -37.75 -54.76 26.26
CA VAL A 61 -39.21 -54.71 26.38
C VAL A 61 -39.58 -54.87 27.85
N ILE A 62 -40.39 -53.96 28.39
CA ILE A 62 -40.85 -53.99 29.77
C ILE A 62 -42.37 -54.15 29.76
N ALA A 63 -42.91 -55.20 30.38
CA ALA A 63 -44.35 -55.40 30.51
C ALA A 63 -44.77 -55.28 31.97
N ASN A 64 -45.75 -54.43 32.27
CA ASN A 64 -46.25 -54.19 33.64
C ASN A 64 -45.11 -53.93 34.66
N GLY A 65 -44.04 -53.24 34.25
CA GLY A 65 -42.88 -52.94 35.10
C GLY A 65 -41.79 -54.03 35.18
N GLN A 66 -41.95 -55.17 34.51
CA GLN A 66 -40.94 -56.24 34.45
C GLN A 66 -40.28 -56.31 33.07
N THR A 67 -38.94 -56.32 33.03
CA THR A 67 -38.17 -56.52 31.79
C THR A 67 -38.33 -57.96 31.31
N LEU A 68 -38.74 -58.11 30.05
CA LEU A 68 -38.91 -59.40 29.38
C LEU A 68 -37.58 -59.92 28.82
N THR A 69 -37.46 -61.23 28.71
CA THR A 69 -36.25 -61.90 28.18
C THR A 69 -36.36 -62.09 26.66
N PRO A 70 -35.36 -61.69 25.85
CA PRO A 70 -35.38 -61.95 24.42
C PRO A 70 -35.29 -63.46 24.12
N THR A 71 -36.04 -63.94 23.13
CA THR A 71 -35.99 -65.33 22.65
C THR A 71 -36.02 -65.39 21.13
N VAL A 72 -35.35 -66.41 20.57
CA VAL A 72 -35.40 -66.79 19.15
C VAL A 72 -36.31 -68.00 18.89
N ALA A 73 -36.92 -68.55 19.94
CA ALA A 73 -37.81 -69.70 19.83
C ALA A 73 -39.10 -69.35 19.06
N LYS A 74 -39.61 -70.29 18.24
CA LYS A 74 -40.87 -70.13 17.50
C LYS A 74 -42.11 -70.04 18.41
N THR A 75 -42.02 -70.56 19.62
CA THR A 75 -43.08 -70.52 20.64
C THR A 75 -42.57 -69.80 21.87
N LEU A 76 -43.21 -68.67 22.18
CA LEU A 76 -42.89 -67.79 23.32
C LEU A 76 -43.37 -68.38 24.64
N LYS A 77 -42.51 -68.36 25.67
CA LYS A 77 -42.91 -68.66 27.06
C LYS A 77 -43.31 -67.38 27.80
N TYR A 78 -43.93 -67.56 28.97
CA TYR A 78 -44.31 -66.45 29.85
C TYR A 78 -43.07 -65.62 30.21
N GLY A 79 -43.13 -64.31 30.00
CA GLY A 79 -42.03 -63.41 30.31
C GLY A 79 -41.00 -63.25 29.19
N GLU A 80 -41.22 -63.85 28.02
CA GLU A 80 -40.34 -63.72 26.85
C GLU A 80 -40.91 -62.79 25.78
N TYR A 81 -40.01 -62.20 24.99
CA TYR A 81 -40.34 -61.49 23.76
C TYR A 81 -39.48 -61.96 22.58
N GLN A 82 -40.05 -61.92 21.38
CA GLN A 82 -39.34 -62.22 20.13
C GLN A 82 -39.36 -60.96 19.27
N TYR A 83 -38.17 -60.47 18.91
CA TYR A 83 -38.00 -59.36 17.98
C TYR A 83 -37.57 -59.90 16.62
N ASP A 84 -38.31 -59.50 15.57
CA ASP A 84 -37.93 -59.75 14.19
C ASP A 84 -37.34 -58.45 13.59
N PRO A 85 -36.02 -58.37 13.39
CA PRO A 85 -35.38 -57.16 12.87
C PRO A 85 -35.73 -56.88 11.40
N TYR A 86 -36.14 -57.89 10.62
CA TYR A 86 -36.47 -57.73 9.20
C TYR A 86 -37.86 -57.14 9.00
N THR A 87 -38.82 -57.60 9.80
CA THR A 87 -40.20 -57.06 9.76
C THR A 87 -40.40 -55.90 10.74
N LYS A 88 -39.41 -55.60 11.57
CA LYS A 88 -39.46 -54.63 12.68
C LYS A 88 -40.68 -54.87 13.58
N THR A 89 -40.92 -56.14 13.95
CA THR A 89 -42.04 -56.51 14.83
C THR A 89 -41.59 -57.15 16.13
N VAL A 90 -42.31 -56.86 17.22
CA VAL A 90 -42.11 -57.46 18.54
C VAL A 90 -43.33 -58.30 18.89
N ARG A 91 -43.08 -59.55 19.25
CA ARG A 91 -44.09 -60.46 19.79
C ARG A 91 -43.83 -60.66 21.26
N VAL A 92 -44.86 -60.47 22.08
CA VAL A 92 -44.78 -60.63 23.55
C VAL A 92 -45.78 -61.69 24.00
N PHE A 93 -45.38 -62.53 24.95
CA PHE A 93 -46.29 -63.48 25.60
C PHE A 93 -46.32 -63.27 27.10
N VAL A 94 -47.23 -62.39 27.52
CA VAL A 94 -47.54 -62.13 28.92
C VAL A 94 -49.07 -61.99 29.02
N PRO A 95 -49.78 -62.93 29.69
CA PRO A 95 -51.21 -62.82 29.93
C PRO A 95 -51.53 -61.60 30.81
N GLY A 96 -52.51 -60.78 30.40
CA GLY A 96 -52.97 -59.64 31.21
C GLY A 96 -52.09 -58.38 31.19
N VAL A 97 -51.28 -58.18 30.14
CA VAL A 97 -50.51 -56.93 29.98
C VAL A 97 -51.44 -55.74 29.83
N ARG A 98 -51.33 -54.78 30.75
CA ARG A 98 -52.04 -53.49 30.69
C ARG A 98 -51.16 -52.40 30.09
N SER A 99 -49.85 -52.48 30.32
CA SER A 99 -48.86 -51.53 29.81
C SER A 99 -47.59 -52.25 29.33
N LEU A 100 -47.09 -51.86 28.18
CA LEU A 100 -45.81 -52.29 27.64
C LEU A 100 -44.96 -51.07 27.33
N VAL A 101 -43.71 -51.06 27.77
CA VAL A 101 -42.72 -50.03 27.44
C VAL A 101 -41.64 -50.68 26.58
N LEU A 102 -41.51 -50.21 25.35
CA LEU A 102 -40.45 -50.63 24.44
C LEU A 102 -39.33 -49.61 24.55
N LEU A 103 -38.15 -50.07 24.94
CA LEU A 103 -36.93 -49.26 24.98
C LEU A 103 -36.14 -49.55 23.71
N GLY A 104 -35.92 -48.55 22.87
CA GLY A 104 -35.15 -48.67 21.65
C GLY A 104 -34.15 -47.52 21.50
N LYS A 105 -33.06 -47.75 20.77
CA LYS A 105 -32.20 -46.67 20.30
C LYS A 105 -32.67 -46.27 18.91
N LYS A 106 -32.76 -44.97 18.67
CA LYS A 106 -33.07 -44.43 17.34
C LYS A 106 -31.79 -44.28 16.55
N GLU A 107 -31.75 -44.82 15.34
CA GLU A 107 -30.62 -44.62 14.44
C GLU A 107 -30.63 -43.15 13.95
N GLN A 108 -29.63 -42.37 14.34
CA GLN A 108 -29.43 -41.02 13.85
C GLN A 108 -28.21 -40.99 12.94
N ILE A 109 -28.48 -40.90 11.63
CA ILE A 109 -27.44 -40.62 10.65
C ILE A 109 -27.15 -39.11 10.70
N LYS A 110 -26.05 -38.73 11.34
CA LYS A 110 -25.55 -37.35 11.32
C LYS A 110 -24.52 -37.22 10.20
N TYR A 111 -24.78 -36.27 9.30
CA TYR A 111 -23.81 -35.87 8.28
C TYR A 111 -22.91 -34.77 8.87
N ALA A 112 -21.60 -34.92 8.74
CA ALA A 112 -20.62 -33.87 8.98
C ALA A 112 -19.87 -33.61 7.66
N PRO A 113 -20.14 -32.50 6.96
CA PRO A 113 -20.98 -31.35 7.35
C PRO A 113 -22.49 -31.63 7.29
N PRO A 114 -23.32 -30.88 8.03
CA PRO A 114 -24.78 -31.05 8.02
C PRO A 114 -25.37 -30.77 6.63
N MET A 115 -26.49 -31.43 6.32
CA MET A 115 -27.21 -31.20 5.07
C MET A 115 -27.80 -29.79 5.03
N LEU A 116 -27.58 -29.06 3.94
CA LEU A 116 -28.16 -27.74 3.76
C LEU A 116 -29.66 -27.87 3.46
N PRO A 117 -30.56 -27.29 4.28
CA PRO A 117 -31.99 -27.35 3.99
C PRO A 117 -32.35 -26.46 2.78
N GLY A 118 -33.42 -26.83 2.07
CA GLY A 118 -33.97 -26.00 1.00
C GLY A 118 -34.57 -24.67 1.51
N PRO A 119 -34.97 -23.75 0.61
CA PRO A 119 -35.09 -23.92 -0.84
C PRO A 119 -33.75 -23.83 -1.57
N TYR A 120 -33.59 -24.64 -2.62
CA TYR A 120 -32.40 -24.64 -3.46
C TYR A 120 -32.59 -23.75 -4.69
N PRO A 121 -31.52 -23.10 -5.19
CA PRO A 121 -31.55 -22.41 -6.48
C PRO A 121 -32.15 -23.29 -7.58
N TRP A 122 -32.93 -22.68 -8.47
CA TRP A 122 -33.60 -23.39 -9.56
C TRP A 122 -32.61 -24.19 -10.43
N LEU A 123 -31.38 -23.70 -10.54
CA LEU A 123 -30.28 -24.33 -11.26
C LEU A 123 -30.02 -25.75 -10.75
N PHE A 124 -30.00 -25.95 -9.43
CA PHE A 124 -29.67 -27.23 -8.79
C PHE A 124 -30.82 -28.23 -8.80
N THR A 125 -32.05 -27.76 -9.04
CA THR A 125 -33.24 -28.63 -9.07
C THR A 125 -33.59 -29.08 -10.48
N ARG A 126 -33.13 -28.37 -11.53
CA ARG A 126 -33.46 -28.65 -12.93
C ARG A 126 -32.35 -29.33 -13.72
N LEU A 127 -31.11 -29.21 -13.28
CA LEU A 127 -29.95 -29.78 -13.99
C LEU A 127 -29.41 -30.98 -13.20
N PRO A 128 -29.08 -32.10 -13.85
CA PRO A 128 -28.36 -33.19 -13.23
C PRO A 128 -26.90 -32.74 -13.03
N LEU A 129 -26.61 -32.19 -11.86
CA LEU A 129 -25.32 -31.62 -11.50
C LEU A 129 -24.72 -32.39 -10.33
N GLU A 130 -23.45 -32.75 -10.46
CA GLU A 130 -22.58 -33.28 -9.39
C GLU A 130 -21.31 -32.43 -9.35
N GLY A 131 -20.81 -32.11 -8.15
CA GLY A 131 -19.58 -31.31 -7.99
C GLY A 131 -19.70 -30.22 -6.95
N ASN A 132 -18.82 -29.22 -7.06
CA ASN A 132 -18.54 -28.26 -5.99
C ASN A 132 -18.83 -26.83 -6.44
N ILE A 133 -19.38 -26.03 -5.53
CA ILE A 133 -19.66 -24.60 -5.73
C ILE A 133 -18.97 -23.83 -4.62
N GLN A 134 -18.12 -22.90 -5.00
CA GLN A 134 -17.45 -21.98 -4.10
C GLN A 134 -18.14 -20.62 -4.18
N ILE A 135 -18.59 -20.10 -3.04
CA ILE A 135 -19.21 -18.79 -2.91
C ILE A 135 -18.31 -17.94 -2.01
N ASP A 136 -17.71 -16.90 -2.56
CA ASP A 136 -16.80 -16.01 -1.87
C ASP A 136 -17.42 -14.62 -1.72
N ARG A 137 -17.37 -14.09 -0.49
CA ARG A 137 -17.80 -12.73 -0.15
C ARG A 137 -16.70 -12.07 0.65
N ASP A 138 -16.18 -10.96 0.16
CA ASP A 138 -15.13 -10.20 0.83
C ASP A 138 -15.61 -8.77 1.17
N PHE A 139 -15.07 -8.20 2.24
CA PHE A 139 -15.51 -6.93 2.80
C PHE A 139 -15.29 -5.75 1.86
N GLU A 140 -16.39 -5.08 1.50
CA GLU A 140 -16.51 -4.01 0.48
C GLU A 140 -16.16 -4.47 -0.96
N GLN A 141 -16.15 -5.78 -1.23
CA GLN A 141 -15.89 -6.33 -2.57
C GLN A 141 -17.16 -6.96 -3.16
N HIS A 142 -17.21 -7.06 -4.49
CA HIS A 142 -18.28 -7.78 -5.17
C HIS A 142 -18.21 -9.29 -4.86
N PRO A 143 -19.36 -9.96 -4.66
CA PRO A 143 -19.38 -11.40 -4.41
C PRO A 143 -18.91 -12.15 -5.66
N ARG A 144 -18.17 -13.24 -5.44
CA ARG A 144 -17.67 -14.12 -6.49
C ARG A 144 -18.21 -15.51 -6.27
N VAL A 145 -18.60 -16.18 -7.36
CA VAL A 145 -18.97 -17.60 -7.30
C VAL A 145 -18.23 -18.32 -8.39
N SER A 146 -17.68 -19.49 -8.05
CA SER A 146 -17.16 -20.42 -9.04
C SER A 146 -17.76 -21.79 -8.80
N PHE A 147 -18.04 -22.52 -9.87
CA PHE A 147 -18.45 -23.91 -9.72
C PHE A 147 -17.83 -24.79 -10.78
N GLN A 148 -17.51 -26.00 -10.35
CA GLN A 148 -17.02 -27.07 -11.19
C GLN A 148 -17.99 -28.24 -11.09
N LEU A 149 -18.75 -28.47 -12.16
CA LEU A 149 -19.88 -29.40 -12.17
C LEU A 149 -19.75 -30.38 -13.33
N GLU A 150 -20.19 -31.61 -13.12
CA GLU A 150 -20.40 -32.61 -14.17
C GLU A 150 -21.88 -32.68 -14.55
N SER A 151 -22.16 -32.79 -15.84
CA SER A 151 -23.52 -32.93 -16.35
C SER A 151 -23.59 -33.85 -17.57
N THR A 152 -24.73 -34.51 -17.77
CA THR A 152 -25.03 -35.35 -18.94
C THR A 152 -25.66 -34.56 -20.10
N LEU A 153 -25.82 -33.24 -19.95
CA LEU A 153 -26.33 -32.36 -21.00
C LEU A 153 -25.30 -32.16 -22.11
N SER A 154 -25.79 -31.86 -23.33
CA SER A 154 -24.89 -31.59 -24.46
C SER A 154 -24.16 -30.26 -24.29
N LYS A 155 -22.95 -30.16 -24.87
CA LYS A 155 -22.19 -28.90 -24.91
C LYS A 155 -23.00 -27.71 -25.39
N SER A 156 -23.83 -27.88 -26.43
CA SER A 156 -24.67 -26.79 -26.98
C SER A 156 -25.73 -26.31 -25.98
N GLN A 157 -26.37 -27.22 -25.25
CA GLN A 157 -27.32 -26.86 -24.20
C GLN A 157 -26.64 -26.11 -23.06
N LEU A 158 -25.45 -26.57 -22.66
CA LEU A 158 -24.67 -25.94 -21.60
C LEU A 158 -24.18 -24.53 -21.98
N GLN A 159 -23.77 -24.32 -23.24
CA GLN A 159 -23.41 -22.99 -23.75
C GLN A 159 -24.60 -22.03 -23.78
N GLN A 160 -25.80 -22.52 -24.09
CA GLN A 160 -27.02 -21.72 -24.06
C GLN A 160 -27.44 -21.35 -22.63
N ILE A 161 -27.31 -22.27 -21.67
CA ILE A 161 -27.67 -22.01 -20.27
C ILE A 161 -26.69 -21.04 -19.61
N PHE A 162 -25.40 -21.18 -19.89
CA PHE A 162 -24.33 -20.44 -19.21
C PHE A 162 -23.61 -19.44 -20.12
N THR A 163 -24.36 -18.73 -20.97
CA THR A 163 -23.79 -17.67 -21.81
C THR A 163 -23.20 -16.54 -20.94
N PRO A 164 -21.96 -16.06 -21.22
CA PRO A 164 -21.41 -14.90 -20.53
C PRO A 164 -22.33 -13.68 -20.61
N GLY A 165 -22.51 -12.98 -19.50
CA GLY A 165 -23.49 -11.89 -19.40
C GLY A 165 -24.84 -12.28 -18.80
N THR A 166 -25.18 -13.57 -18.76
CA THR A 166 -26.42 -14.03 -18.12
C THR A 166 -26.39 -13.75 -16.62
N GLU A 167 -27.45 -13.12 -16.12
CA GLU A 167 -27.65 -12.88 -14.68
C GLU A 167 -28.21 -14.15 -14.01
N LEU A 168 -27.64 -14.51 -12.86
CA LEU A 168 -28.03 -15.66 -12.06
C LEU A 168 -28.17 -15.26 -10.60
N GLU A 169 -29.15 -15.83 -9.91
CA GLU A 169 -29.30 -15.66 -8.46
C GLU A 169 -29.00 -16.98 -7.75
N ILE A 170 -28.02 -16.96 -6.87
CA ILE A 170 -27.62 -18.13 -6.06
C ILE A 170 -27.74 -17.73 -4.59
N TYR A 171 -28.74 -18.30 -3.89
CA TYR A 171 -29.02 -18.03 -2.47
C TYR A 171 -29.08 -16.54 -2.10
N GLY A 172 -29.80 -15.75 -2.90
CA GLY A 172 -29.93 -14.31 -2.67
C GLY A 172 -28.67 -13.50 -3.03
N LEU A 173 -27.74 -14.06 -3.80
CA LEU A 173 -26.62 -13.31 -4.39
C LEU A 173 -26.92 -12.98 -5.85
N PRO A 174 -26.90 -11.69 -6.23
CA PRO A 174 -27.05 -11.28 -7.62
C PRO A 174 -25.72 -11.43 -8.36
N LEU A 175 -25.63 -12.40 -9.25
CA LEU A 175 -24.40 -12.76 -9.94
C LEU A 175 -24.57 -12.62 -11.46
N ARG A 176 -23.45 -12.50 -12.15
CA ARG A 176 -23.38 -12.49 -13.61
C ARG A 176 -22.30 -13.46 -14.05
N ILE A 177 -22.56 -14.22 -15.11
CA ILE A 177 -21.54 -15.12 -15.68
C ILE A 177 -20.45 -14.29 -16.35
N ASN A 178 -19.23 -14.42 -15.87
CA ASN A 178 -18.05 -13.77 -16.44
C ASN A 178 -17.39 -14.67 -17.48
N SER A 179 -17.19 -15.95 -17.17
CA SER A 179 -16.59 -16.91 -18.10
C SER A 179 -17.10 -18.34 -17.88
N ILE A 180 -17.01 -19.14 -18.93
CA ILE A 180 -17.35 -20.56 -18.94
C ILE A 180 -16.30 -21.37 -19.68
N ARG A 181 -15.96 -22.54 -19.13
CA ARG A 181 -15.15 -23.58 -19.76
C ARG A 181 -15.93 -24.90 -19.74
N ILE A 182 -16.04 -25.56 -20.89
CA ILE A 182 -16.69 -26.87 -21.03
C ILE A 182 -15.69 -27.87 -21.59
N VAL A 183 -15.55 -29.00 -20.93
CA VAL A 183 -14.69 -30.12 -21.34
C VAL A 183 -15.58 -31.35 -21.56
N GLU A 184 -15.62 -31.87 -22.78
CA GLU A 184 -16.33 -33.11 -23.11
C GLU A 184 -15.46 -34.30 -22.68
N LEU A 185 -15.99 -35.20 -21.84
CA LEU A 185 -15.25 -36.35 -21.36
C LEU A 185 -15.28 -37.49 -22.40
N PRO A 186 -14.19 -38.27 -22.55
CA PRO A 186 -14.14 -39.35 -23.53
C PRO A 186 -15.24 -40.39 -23.28
N ARG A 187 -16.03 -40.69 -24.32
CA ARG A 187 -17.11 -41.70 -24.25
C ARG A 187 -16.62 -43.12 -23.96
N SER A 188 -15.33 -43.39 -24.19
CA SER A 188 -14.69 -44.66 -23.83
C SER A 188 -14.64 -44.89 -22.32
N ILE A 189 -14.64 -43.82 -21.52
CA ILE A 189 -14.61 -43.86 -20.06
C ILE A 189 -16.01 -43.54 -19.51
N TYR A 190 -16.71 -42.58 -20.12
CA TYR A 190 -18.04 -42.10 -19.71
C TYR A 190 -19.07 -42.26 -20.85
N PRO A 191 -19.71 -43.44 -20.99
CA PRO A 191 -20.59 -43.75 -22.11
C PRO A 191 -21.86 -42.87 -22.18
N ASP A 192 -22.21 -42.22 -21.08
CA ASP A 192 -23.31 -41.26 -20.95
C ASP A 192 -23.00 -39.85 -21.49
N SER A 193 -21.81 -39.65 -22.09
CA SER A 193 -21.41 -38.38 -22.74
C SER A 193 -21.34 -37.19 -21.78
N ARG A 194 -20.75 -37.39 -20.59
CA ARG A 194 -20.58 -36.34 -19.58
C ARG A 194 -19.72 -35.17 -20.07
N CYS A 195 -20.12 -33.98 -19.65
CA CYS A 195 -19.36 -32.75 -19.79
C CYS A 195 -18.96 -32.22 -18.40
N LYS A 196 -17.70 -31.83 -18.24
CA LYS A 196 -17.21 -31.09 -17.08
C LYS A 196 -17.28 -29.59 -17.39
N ILE A 197 -17.97 -28.83 -16.55
CA ILE A 197 -18.24 -27.40 -16.71
C ILE A 197 -17.53 -26.66 -15.59
N SER A 198 -16.83 -25.59 -15.92
CA SER A 198 -16.28 -24.64 -14.95
C SER A 198 -16.78 -23.25 -15.29
N VAL A 199 -17.53 -22.64 -14.37
CA VAL A 199 -18.12 -21.31 -14.57
C VAL A 199 -17.60 -20.38 -13.47
N SER A 200 -17.23 -19.17 -13.87
CA SER A 200 -16.89 -18.07 -12.97
C SER A 200 -17.95 -16.99 -13.09
N LEU A 201 -18.45 -16.54 -11.94
CA LEU A 201 -19.48 -15.52 -11.81
C LEU A 201 -18.96 -14.36 -10.95
N GLY A 202 -19.19 -13.14 -11.42
CA GLY A 202 -18.93 -11.90 -10.68
C GLY A 202 -20.21 -11.26 -10.15
N GLY A 203 -20.06 -10.17 -9.42
CA GLY A 203 -21.19 -9.42 -8.88
C GLY A 203 -21.99 -8.74 -9.99
N LYS A 204 -23.32 -8.77 -9.91
CA LYS A 204 -24.21 -8.14 -10.92
C LYS A 204 -23.89 -6.67 -11.21
N TRP A 205 -23.44 -5.94 -10.19
CA TRP A 205 -23.24 -4.49 -10.23
C TRP A 205 -21.84 -4.08 -10.69
N GLU A 206 -20.89 -5.03 -10.83
CA GLU A 206 -19.46 -4.77 -11.10
C GLU A 206 -19.25 -3.93 -12.37
N ASN A 207 -19.89 -4.28 -13.49
CA ASN A 207 -19.76 -3.49 -14.72
C ASN A 207 -20.56 -2.17 -14.67
N ARG A 208 -21.71 -2.15 -13.98
CA ARG A 208 -22.60 -0.98 -14.01
C ARG A 208 -22.08 0.16 -13.15
N ILE A 209 -21.34 -0.14 -12.08
CA ILE A 209 -20.83 0.87 -11.15
C ILE A 209 -19.64 1.64 -11.76
N GLU A 210 -18.93 1.02 -12.69
CA GLU A 210 -17.82 1.62 -13.43
C GLU A 210 -18.28 2.44 -14.65
N ASP A 211 -19.50 2.20 -15.15
CA ASP A 211 -20.05 2.94 -16.29
C ASP A 211 -20.17 4.44 -15.94
N PRO A 212 -19.56 5.34 -16.75
CA PRO A 212 -19.64 6.77 -16.51
C PRO A 212 -21.09 7.24 -16.69
N VAL A 213 -21.59 8.01 -15.72
CA VAL A 213 -22.94 8.60 -15.78
C VAL A 213 -22.86 10.10 -15.89
N PHE A 214 -23.82 10.71 -16.58
CA PHE A 214 -23.95 12.16 -16.60
C PHE A 214 -24.17 12.69 -15.19
N LEU A 215 -23.38 13.69 -14.81
CA LEU A 215 -23.47 14.36 -13.52
C LEU A 215 -24.79 15.13 -13.41
N ARG A 216 -25.23 15.78 -14.49
CA ARG A 216 -26.48 16.54 -14.54
C ARG A 216 -27.67 15.71 -15.04
N ARG A 217 -28.87 16.05 -14.58
CA ARG A 217 -30.11 15.37 -14.97
C ARG A 217 -30.55 15.67 -16.40
N ASP A 218 -30.14 16.84 -16.92
CA ASP A 218 -30.38 17.31 -18.29
C ASP A 218 -29.27 16.88 -19.28
N GLY A 219 -28.36 15.99 -18.87
CA GLY A 219 -27.32 15.43 -19.73
C GLY A 219 -27.90 14.53 -20.80
N GLY A 220 -28.15 15.08 -21.98
CA GLY A 220 -28.44 14.37 -23.22
C GLY A 220 -27.66 15.03 -24.37
N ASN A 221 -27.36 14.25 -25.41
CA ASN A 221 -26.78 14.74 -26.67
C ASN A 221 -27.78 15.65 -27.39
N SER A 222 -27.91 16.89 -26.93
CA SER A 222 -28.56 17.96 -27.67
C SER A 222 -28.12 19.31 -27.13
N THR A 223 -27.08 19.88 -27.74
CA THR A 223 -26.96 21.34 -27.83
C THR A 223 -28.06 21.83 -28.78
N PRO A 224 -28.92 22.77 -28.39
CA PRO A 224 -29.72 23.53 -29.35
C PRO A 224 -28.76 24.42 -30.14
N ASN A 225 -28.50 24.08 -31.41
CA ASN A 225 -27.57 24.78 -32.30
C ASN A 225 -28.03 26.19 -32.75
N ASN A 226 -28.90 26.88 -32.01
CA ASN A 226 -29.50 28.14 -32.48
C ASN A 226 -29.56 29.28 -31.46
N GLU A 227 -28.91 29.16 -30.30
CA GLU A 227 -28.70 30.31 -29.42
C GLU A 227 -27.20 30.64 -29.38
N PRO A 228 -26.79 31.91 -29.60
CA PRO A 228 -25.42 32.31 -29.38
C PRO A 228 -25.08 32.02 -27.92
N PHE A 229 -24.03 31.24 -27.68
CA PHE A 229 -23.54 30.92 -26.35
C PHE A 229 -23.30 32.23 -25.58
N GLN A 230 -24.22 32.54 -24.66
CA GLN A 230 -24.04 33.61 -23.70
C GLN A 230 -23.26 33.05 -22.54
N ASP A 231 -22.13 33.68 -22.25
CA ASP A 231 -21.26 33.23 -21.17
C ASP A 231 -21.92 33.56 -19.82
N PRO A 232 -22.25 32.57 -18.97
CA PRO A 232 -22.97 32.78 -17.71
C PRO A 232 -22.27 33.72 -16.74
N GLU A 233 -20.96 33.90 -16.86
CA GLU A 233 -20.16 34.82 -16.05
C GLU A 233 -20.24 36.28 -16.53
N CYS A 234 -20.73 36.50 -17.76
CA CYS A 234 -20.77 37.80 -18.42
C CYS A 234 -22.20 38.36 -18.59
N SER A 235 -23.23 37.59 -18.24
CA SER A 235 -24.63 38.01 -18.29
C SER A 235 -25.01 38.85 -17.07
N THR A 236 -25.05 40.17 -17.27
CA THR A 236 -25.55 41.12 -16.26
C THR A 236 -27.07 41.19 -16.34
N GLY A 237 -27.74 40.27 -15.67
CA GLY A 237 -29.20 40.23 -15.65
C GLY A 237 -29.73 39.43 -14.49
N VAL A 238 -30.17 40.13 -13.46
CA VAL A 238 -30.86 39.62 -12.26
C VAL A 238 -31.97 38.65 -12.65
N LEU A 239 -31.71 37.35 -12.47
CA LEU A 239 -32.71 36.38 -12.08
C LEU A 239 -32.11 35.53 -10.95
N ASN A 240 -32.39 35.96 -9.72
CA ASN A 240 -32.38 35.07 -8.56
C ASN A 240 -33.42 33.97 -8.77
N SER A 241 -33.08 33.00 -9.60
CA SER A 241 -33.70 31.69 -9.61
C SER A 241 -32.87 30.83 -8.65
N THR A 242 -33.23 30.87 -7.36
CA THR A 242 -32.86 29.86 -6.36
C THR A 242 -33.51 28.50 -6.66
N THR A 243 -33.74 28.19 -7.94
CA THR A 243 -34.55 27.09 -8.45
C THR A 243 -33.93 26.48 -9.71
N ASP A 244 -32.60 26.44 -9.84
CA ASP A 244 -32.00 25.44 -10.74
C ASP A 244 -31.94 24.10 -9.98
N PRO A 245 -32.77 23.10 -10.34
CA PRO A 245 -32.75 21.79 -9.70
C PRO A 245 -31.44 21.02 -9.92
N ASN A 246 -30.47 21.57 -10.67
CA ASN A 246 -29.19 20.93 -11.00
C ASN A 246 -27.97 21.44 -10.20
N ASN A 247 -28.14 22.17 -9.10
CA ASN A 247 -26.99 22.64 -8.29
C ASN A 247 -26.31 21.53 -7.47
N SER A 248 -26.98 20.39 -7.30
CA SER A 248 -26.40 19.22 -6.63
C SER A 248 -27.14 17.95 -7.04
N VAL A 249 -26.47 16.81 -7.07
CA VAL A 249 -27.07 15.51 -7.38
C VAL A 249 -26.76 14.51 -6.26
N SER A 250 -27.72 13.69 -5.86
CA SER A 250 -27.49 12.66 -4.84
C SER A 250 -26.78 11.44 -5.44
N ILE A 251 -25.96 10.74 -4.65
CA ILE A 251 -25.33 9.47 -5.07
C ILE A 251 -26.40 8.43 -5.45
N GLN A 252 -27.52 8.40 -4.72
CA GLN A 252 -28.65 7.54 -5.04
C GLN A 252 -29.20 7.82 -6.45
N GLU A 253 -29.26 9.08 -6.86
CA GLU A 253 -29.69 9.44 -8.22
C GLU A 253 -28.64 9.04 -9.26
N LEU A 254 -27.35 9.24 -9.01
CA LEU A 254 -26.27 8.81 -9.91
C LEU A 254 -26.25 7.29 -10.08
N LEU A 255 -26.39 6.52 -8.99
CA LEU A 255 -26.52 5.07 -9.05
C LEU A 255 -27.78 4.64 -9.82
N SER A 256 -28.90 5.34 -9.62
CA SER A 256 -30.12 5.05 -10.37
C SER A 256 -29.96 5.27 -11.89
N ARG A 257 -29.15 6.26 -12.29
CA ARG A 257 -28.80 6.51 -13.70
C ARG A 257 -27.92 5.40 -14.28
N ALA A 258 -27.04 4.81 -13.48
CA ALA A 258 -26.30 3.59 -13.81
C ALA A 258 -27.17 2.31 -13.79
N GLY A 259 -28.47 2.44 -13.49
CA GLY A 259 -29.38 1.30 -13.35
C GLY A 259 -29.09 0.46 -12.09
N ILE A 260 -28.52 1.08 -11.06
CA ILE A 260 -28.19 0.48 -9.78
C ILE A 260 -29.14 1.03 -8.69
N PRO A 261 -30.00 0.19 -8.10
CA PRO A 261 -30.79 0.57 -6.94
C PRO A 261 -29.91 0.77 -5.70
N TYR A 262 -30.28 1.74 -4.85
CA TYR A 262 -29.55 2.10 -3.62
C TYR A 262 -30.40 1.82 -2.37
N SER A 263 -29.77 1.30 -1.32
CA SER A 263 -30.38 1.07 -0.02
C SER A 263 -29.42 1.49 1.09
N GLY A 264 -29.78 2.46 1.93
CA GLY A 264 -28.89 2.91 3.00
C GLY A 264 -29.22 4.31 3.51
N PRO A 265 -28.39 4.87 4.41
CA PRO A 265 -28.53 6.24 4.87
C PRO A 265 -28.38 7.24 3.71
N THR A 266 -28.95 8.44 3.83
CA THR A 266 -28.77 9.48 2.83
C THR A 266 -27.34 10.03 2.90
N LEU A 267 -26.55 9.78 1.86
CA LEU A 267 -25.20 10.34 1.72
C LEU A 267 -25.25 11.81 1.29
N LYS A 268 -24.18 12.55 1.60
CA LYS A 268 -24.05 13.95 1.16
C LYS A 268 -24.13 14.06 -0.37
N PRO A 269 -24.88 15.03 -0.91
CA PRO A 269 -24.99 15.21 -2.36
C PRO A 269 -23.66 15.66 -2.96
N VAL A 270 -23.49 15.39 -4.25
CA VAL A 270 -22.38 15.87 -5.08
C VAL A 270 -22.72 17.30 -5.51
N PRO A 271 -21.92 18.32 -5.12
CA PRO A 271 -22.13 19.67 -5.61
C PRO A 271 -21.82 19.74 -7.11
N ILE A 272 -22.64 20.48 -7.87
CA ILE A 272 -22.41 20.74 -9.30
C ILE A 272 -22.07 22.22 -9.41
N GLU A 273 -20.85 22.52 -9.82
CA GLU A 273 -20.38 23.90 -9.96
C GLU A 273 -21.14 24.64 -11.07
N ARG A 274 -21.27 25.96 -10.92
CA ARG A 274 -21.87 26.79 -11.97
C ARG A 274 -20.96 26.76 -13.20
N GLY A 275 -21.52 26.40 -14.35
CA GLY A 275 -20.78 26.28 -15.61
C GLY A 275 -20.35 24.86 -15.96
N THR A 276 -20.62 23.86 -15.12
CA THR A 276 -20.36 22.46 -15.48
C THR A 276 -21.12 22.07 -16.77
N PRO A 277 -20.43 21.55 -17.81
CA PRO A 277 -21.04 21.13 -19.06
C PRO A 277 -22.16 20.10 -18.86
N ARG A 278 -23.16 20.11 -19.75
CA ARG A 278 -24.29 19.15 -19.69
C ARG A 278 -23.87 17.70 -19.92
N ASP A 279 -22.80 17.52 -20.69
CA ASP A 279 -22.17 16.24 -21.02
C ASP A 279 -21.09 15.81 -20.01
N ALA A 280 -20.90 16.55 -18.91
CA ALA A 280 -19.98 16.15 -17.85
C ALA A 280 -20.39 14.80 -17.26
N VAL A 281 -19.47 13.84 -17.31
CA VAL A 281 -19.64 12.49 -16.76
C VAL A 281 -18.81 12.30 -15.50
N VAL A 282 -19.29 11.44 -14.60
CA VAL A 282 -18.62 11.06 -13.35
C VAL A 282 -18.68 9.57 -13.13
N SER A 283 -17.74 9.04 -12.34
CA SER A 283 -17.72 7.65 -11.89
C SER A 283 -18.50 7.50 -10.57
N PRO A 284 -19.63 6.76 -10.54
CA PRO A 284 -20.38 6.54 -9.31
C PRO A 284 -19.61 5.81 -8.21
N SER A 285 -18.68 4.91 -8.56
CA SER A 285 -17.89 4.14 -7.59
C SER A 285 -17.01 5.05 -6.74
N GLN A 286 -16.21 5.91 -7.39
CA GLN A 286 -15.31 6.85 -6.71
C GLN A 286 -16.09 7.77 -5.77
N LEU A 287 -17.17 8.37 -6.27
CA LEU A 287 -18.00 9.29 -5.50
C LEU A 287 -18.70 8.61 -4.31
N LEU A 288 -19.05 7.33 -4.44
CA LEU A 288 -19.61 6.53 -3.35
C LEU A 288 -18.55 6.32 -2.26
N GLU A 289 -17.36 5.83 -2.61
CA GLU A 289 -16.26 5.55 -1.66
C GLU A 289 -15.86 6.77 -0.82
N GLU A 290 -15.70 7.93 -1.45
CA GLU A 290 -15.37 9.20 -0.78
C GLU A 290 -16.37 9.59 0.32
N ARG A 291 -17.66 9.23 0.14
CA ARG A 291 -18.76 9.63 1.02
C ARG A 291 -19.06 8.63 2.12
N LEU A 292 -18.72 7.35 1.92
CA LEU A 292 -18.99 6.28 2.89
C LEU A 292 -18.32 6.56 4.24
N ARG A 293 -17.05 6.99 4.24
CA ARG A 293 -16.27 7.24 5.46
C ARG A 293 -16.84 8.40 6.27
N VAL A 294 -17.17 9.52 5.61
CA VAL A 294 -17.81 10.68 6.24
C VAL A 294 -19.16 10.30 6.86
N ALA A 295 -19.90 9.36 6.25
CA ALA A 295 -21.15 8.82 6.78
C ALA A 295 -20.98 7.67 7.79
N ASN A 296 -19.75 7.39 8.26
CA ASN A 296 -19.44 6.29 9.19
C ASN A 296 -19.97 4.92 8.74
N SER A 297 -19.90 4.66 7.43
CA SER A 297 -20.53 3.51 6.78
C SER A 297 -19.57 2.77 5.84
N PHE A 298 -19.94 1.55 5.49
CA PHE A 298 -19.27 0.73 4.47
C PHE A 298 -20.30 0.22 3.46
N VAL A 299 -19.83 -0.23 2.29
CA VAL A 299 -20.69 -0.75 1.22
C VAL A 299 -20.73 -2.28 1.25
N ARG A 300 -21.91 -2.82 0.94
CA ARG A 300 -22.19 -4.25 0.83
C ARG A 300 -22.80 -4.55 -0.53
N TRP A 301 -22.17 -5.46 -1.26
CA TRP A 301 -22.55 -5.83 -2.64
C TRP A 301 -23.34 -7.14 -2.71
N SER A 302 -23.46 -7.87 -1.60
CA SER A 302 -24.10 -9.18 -1.50
C SER A 302 -25.63 -9.17 -1.44
N THR A 303 -26.30 -8.05 -1.76
CA THR A 303 -27.76 -7.91 -1.67
C THR A 303 -28.40 -7.82 -3.07
N THR A 304 -29.46 -8.62 -3.32
CA THR A 304 -30.09 -8.73 -4.66
C THR A 304 -30.79 -7.47 -5.15
N SER A 305 -31.39 -6.71 -4.24
CA SER A 305 -32.31 -5.62 -4.57
C SER A 305 -31.65 -4.26 -4.74
N ALA A 306 -30.45 -4.06 -4.19
CA ALA A 306 -29.75 -2.77 -4.17
C ALA A 306 -28.29 -2.93 -3.71
N VAL A 307 -27.48 -1.93 -4.03
CA VAL A 307 -26.22 -1.66 -3.33
C VAL A 307 -26.56 -1.14 -1.94
N GLU A 308 -26.09 -1.84 -0.93
CA GLU A 308 -26.46 -1.60 0.46
C GLU A 308 -25.34 -0.84 1.18
N VAL A 309 -25.64 0.34 1.73
CA VAL A 309 -24.72 1.12 2.55
C VAL A 309 -25.12 0.97 4.01
N ILE A 310 -24.19 0.49 4.82
CA ILE A 310 -24.46 0.08 6.20
C ILE A 310 -23.56 0.87 7.16
N PRO A 311 -24.14 1.57 8.15
CA PRO A 311 -23.38 2.14 9.25
C PRO A 311 -22.58 1.07 9.98
N ILE A 312 -21.33 1.39 10.32
CA ILE A 312 -20.40 0.48 10.99
C ILE A 312 -21.00 -0.17 12.26
N ASN A 313 -21.90 0.55 12.94
CA ASN A 313 -22.51 0.14 14.21
C ASN A 313 -23.85 -0.61 14.09
N SER A 314 -24.40 -0.76 12.89
CA SER A 314 -25.76 -1.31 12.69
C SER A 314 -25.77 -2.72 12.08
N THR A 315 -24.68 -3.47 12.21
CA THR A 315 -24.54 -4.80 11.61
C THR A 315 -25.12 -5.90 12.51
N LYS A 316 -25.54 -7.00 11.88
CA LYS A 316 -26.11 -8.15 12.61
C LYS A 316 -25.01 -8.85 13.41
N ALA A 317 -25.36 -9.39 14.58
CA ALA A 317 -24.45 -10.20 15.39
C ALA A 317 -24.81 -11.68 15.37
N TRP A 318 -23.80 -12.51 15.20
CA TRP A 318 -23.86 -13.98 15.25
C TRP A 318 -23.15 -14.49 16.51
N PHE A 319 -23.70 -15.55 17.10
CA PHE A 319 -23.18 -16.14 18.34
C PHE A 319 -22.98 -17.64 18.13
N TYR A 320 -21.74 -18.11 18.29
CA TYR A 320 -21.34 -19.50 18.09
C TYR A 320 -20.68 -20.05 19.37
N GLN A 321 -20.93 -21.31 19.67
CA GLN A 321 -20.23 -22.03 20.74
C GLN A 321 -19.05 -22.80 20.16
N GLU A 322 -18.10 -23.17 21.00
CA GLU A 322 -16.92 -23.95 20.60
C GLU A 322 -17.26 -25.24 19.81
N PRO A 323 -18.32 -26.02 20.14
CA PRO A 323 -18.71 -27.19 19.35
C PRO A 323 -19.24 -26.89 17.94
N ASP A 324 -19.62 -25.64 17.65
CA ASP A 324 -20.12 -25.23 16.34
C ASP A 324 -18.97 -24.90 15.36
N ILE A 325 -17.73 -24.80 15.87
CA ILE A 325 -16.51 -24.54 15.10
C ILE A 325 -15.98 -25.88 14.58
N LEU A 326 -15.82 -25.96 13.27
CA LEU A 326 -15.31 -27.12 12.56
C LEU A 326 -13.80 -26.90 12.34
N GLY A 327 -12.95 -27.74 12.94
CA GLY A 327 -11.51 -27.68 12.72
C GLY A 327 -10.76 -26.67 13.60
N GLU A 328 -9.56 -26.30 13.15
CA GLU A 328 -8.65 -25.41 13.88
C GLU A 328 -8.99 -23.94 13.61
N VAL A 329 -8.72 -23.08 14.59
CA VAL A 329 -8.80 -21.62 14.44
C VAL A 329 -7.39 -21.09 14.22
N GLU A 330 -7.10 -20.62 13.01
CA GLU A 330 -5.79 -20.02 12.71
C GLU A 330 -5.83 -18.53 13.03
N THR A 331 -4.74 -17.98 13.54
CA THR A 331 -4.59 -16.54 13.82
C THR A 331 -3.38 -16.03 13.07
N SER A 332 -3.56 -14.98 12.28
CA SER A 332 -2.50 -14.35 11.49
C SER A 332 -2.46 -12.84 11.74
N TYR A 333 -1.29 -12.26 11.47
CA TYR A 333 -1.04 -10.83 11.60
C TYR A 333 0.04 -10.41 10.60
N ASP A 334 -0.27 -9.40 9.78
CA ASP A 334 0.69 -8.77 8.88
C ASP A 334 1.18 -7.46 9.50
N ALA A 335 2.44 -7.45 9.96
CA ALA A 335 3.05 -6.26 10.54
C ALA A 335 3.40 -5.24 9.45
N ILE A 336 2.61 -4.17 9.28
CA ILE A 336 3.06 -2.99 8.53
C ILE A 336 4.11 -2.30 9.40
N ALA A 337 5.37 -2.51 9.06
CA ALA A 337 6.52 -1.99 9.79
C ALA A 337 6.51 -0.45 9.88
N ARG A 338 5.99 0.09 10.98
CA ARG A 338 6.45 1.37 11.55
C ARG A 338 7.19 1.01 12.85
N PRO A 339 8.40 1.55 13.10
CA PRO A 339 9.26 1.11 14.19
C PRO A 339 8.57 1.33 15.54
N SER A 340 7.99 0.27 16.11
CA SER A 340 7.41 0.34 17.44
C SER A 340 8.55 0.40 18.46
N LYS A 341 8.62 1.49 19.23
CA LYS A 341 9.62 1.68 20.31
C LYS A 341 9.31 0.82 21.56
N ARG A 342 8.52 -0.25 21.45
CA ARG A 342 8.19 -1.11 22.60
C ARG A 342 9.15 -2.29 22.67
N ALA A 343 10.00 -2.30 23.70
CA ALA A 343 10.84 -3.45 24.01
C ALA A 343 9.96 -4.68 24.30
N ALA A 344 10.28 -5.82 23.69
CA ALA A 344 9.61 -7.08 23.98
C ALA A 344 9.93 -7.50 25.42
N ILE A 345 8.91 -7.55 26.29
CA ILE A 345 9.01 -8.19 27.59
C ILE A 345 8.70 -9.66 27.36
N VAL A 346 9.72 -10.50 27.25
CA VAL A 346 9.54 -11.95 27.23
C VAL A 346 9.36 -12.40 28.69
N PRO A 347 8.16 -12.84 29.13
CA PRO A 347 8.02 -13.43 30.44
C PRO A 347 8.93 -14.65 30.55
N ASN A 348 9.48 -14.91 31.74
CA ASN A 348 10.30 -16.09 31.98
C ASN A 348 9.41 -17.34 31.94
N ILE A 349 9.16 -17.87 30.73
CA ILE A 349 8.46 -19.13 30.53
C ILE A 349 9.52 -20.22 30.70
N ASN A 350 9.70 -20.71 31.92
CA ASN A 350 10.34 -22.00 32.14
C ASN A 350 9.27 -23.07 31.86
N PRO A 351 9.22 -23.69 30.66
CA PRO A 351 8.29 -24.78 30.44
C PRO A 351 8.61 -25.90 31.43
N ILE A 352 7.58 -26.41 32.11
CA ILE A 352 7.72 -27.62 32.90
C ILE A 352 8.13 -28.73 31.93
N ALA A 353 9.27 -29.39 32.18
CA ALA A 353 9.74 -30.47 31.35
C ALA A 353 8.65 -31.55 31.27
N PRO A 354 8.31 -32.05 30.06
CA PRO A 354 7.35 -33.15 29.93
C PRO A 354 7.85 -34.36 30.74
N ASP A 355 7.08 -34.73 31.77
CA ASP A 355 7.37 -35.89 32.61
C ASP A 355 7.07 -37.17 31.80
N PHE A 356 8.10 -37.70 31.15
CA PHE A 356 8.02 -38.94 30.36
C PHE A 356 8.10 -40.21 31.21
N VAL A 357 8.14 -40.12 32.55
CA VAL A 357 8.49 -41.25 33.41
C VAL A 357 7.26 -41.85 34.13
N TYR A 358 6.15 -41.12 34.27
CA TYR A 358 4.97 -41.63 34.97
C TYR A 358 3.67 -41.35 34.21
N PHE A 359 3.01 -42.42 33.74
CA PHE A 359 1.58 -42.34 33.44
C PHE A 359 0.85 -41.90 34.72
N PRO A 360 0.08 -40.80 34.71
CA PRO A 360 -0.58 -40.32 35.92
C PRO A 360 -1.56 -41.39 36.41
N SER A 361 -1.38 -41.83 37.66
CA SER A 361 -2.22 -42.83 38.33
C SER A 361 -3.64 -42.34 38.62
N ALA A 362 -3.90 -41.05 38.41
CA ALA A 362 -5.22 -40.44 38.45
C ALA A 362 -5.44 -39.61 37.17
N ILE A 363 -6.57 -39.86 36.50
CA ILE A 363 -7.05 -38.99 35.43
C ILE A 363 -7.31 -37.62 36.05
N GLN A 364 -6.39 -36.67 35.81
CA GLN A 364 -6.66 -35.27 36.12
C GLN A 364 -7.87 -34.87 35.29
N LYS A 365 -8.97 -34.51 35.97
CA LYS A 365 -10.11 -33.91 35.28
C LYS A 365 -9.61 -32.68 34.55
N ALA A 366 -9.94 -32.58 33.26
CA ALA A 366 -9.63 -31.41 32.47
C ALA A 366 -10.06 -30.16 33.25
N PRO A 367 -9.19 -29.14 33.36
CA PRO A 367 -9.55 -27.91 34.06
C PRO A 367 -10.83 -27.35 33.44
N ILE A 368 -11.78 -26.95 34.29
CA ILE A 368 -13.01 -26.29 33.81
C ILE A 368 -12.56 -24.92 33.27
N PRO A 369 -12.73 -24.63 31.96
CA PRO A 369 -12.36 -23.34 31.41
C PRO A 369 -13.16 -22.24 32.12
N THR A 370 -12.45 -21.25 32.66
CA THR A 370 -13.08 -20.05 33.21
C THR A 370 -13.28 -19.07 32.07
N ILE A 371 -14.52 -18.63 31.85
CA ILE A 371 -14.85 -17.68 30.79
C ILE A 371 -14.13 -16.36 31.07
N LYS A 372 -13.17 -16.00 30.20
CA LYS A 372 -12.41 -14.73 30.28
C LYS A 372 -12.67 -13.90 29.04
N SER A 373 -12.63 -12.57 29.20
CA SER A 373 -12.54 -11.66 28.06
C SER A 373 -11.14 -11.72 27.47
N GLU A 374 -11.05 -11.67 26.15
CA GLU A 374 -9.78 -11.55 25.43
C GLU A 374 -8.99 -10.31 25.91
N ILE A 375 -7.66 -10.47 26.06
CA ILE A 375 -6.77 -9.37 26.44
C ILE A 375 -6.58 -8.43 25.22
N PRO A 376 -6.61 -7.10 25.39
CA PRO A 376 -6.33 -6.17 24.30
C PRO A 376 -4.86 -6.26 23.84
N THR A 377 -4.61 -6.96 22.73
CA THR A 377 -3.32 -6.96 22.02
C THR A 377 -3.12 -5.67 21.22
N ALA A 378 -1.96 -5.02 21.38
CA ALA A 378 -1.59 -3.73 20.74
C ALA A 378 -0.99 -3.91 19.33
N LEU A 379 -1.66 -4.69 18.47
CA LEU A 379 -1.16 -5.07 17.13
C LEU A 379 -2.15 -4.63 16.05
N ALA A 380 -2.40 -3.32 15.95
CA ALA A 380 -3.39 -2.76 15.04
C ALA A 380 -2.77 -1.62 14.19
N PHE A 381 -3.49 -1.15 13.17
CA PHE A 381 -3.15 0.07 12.44
C PHE A 381 -3.29 1.28 13.39
N GLU A 382 -2.28 2.15 13.39
CA GLU A 382 -2.18 3.27 14.33
C GLU A 382 -1.88 4.58 13.59
N TYR A 383 -2.38 5.69 14.12
CA TYR A 383 -1.99 7.04 13.67
C TYR A 383 -0.86 7.57 14.57
N PRO A 384 0.40 7.61 14.11
CA PRO A 384 1.53 8.11 14.87
C PRO A 384 1.64 9.64 14.76
N ASN A 385 0.56 10.36 15.10
CA ASN A 385 0.43 11.80 14.95
C ASN A 385 0.36 12.26 13.48
N VAL A 386 -0.85 12.26 12.93
CA VAL A 386 -1.15 12.57 11.52
C VAL A 386 -1.93 13.87 11.42
N GLU A 387 -1.61 14.71 10.44
CA GLU A 387 -2.33 15.96 10.18
C GLU A 387 -3.69 15.68 9.51
N LEU A 388 -4.77 16.22 10.07
CA LEU A 388 -6.12 16.08 9.55
C LEU A 388 -6.51 17.31 8.74
N THR A 389 -6.76 17.10 7.44
CA THR A 389 -7.09 18.16 6.48
C THR A 389 -8.50 17.94 5.88
N GLY A 390 -9.14 19.04 5.47
CA GLY A 390 -10.45 19.04 4.80
C GLY A 390 -10.97 20.46 4.53
N GLU A 391 -12.20 20.61 4.02
CA GLU A 391 -12.79 21.95 3.78
C GLU A 391 -12.80 22.83 5.04
N PHE A 392 -12.93 22.23 6.23
CA PHE A 392 -12.92 22.94 7.51
C PHE A 392 -11.54 23.49 7.91
N SER A 393 -10.44 22.99 7.33
CA SER A 393 -9.08 23.49 7.57
C SER A 393 -8.70 24.64 6.63
N ASN A 394 -9.46 24.85 5.56
CA ASN A 394 -9.23 25.94 4.62
C ASN A 394 -9.93 27.22 5.11
N PRO A 395 -9.26 28.38 5.13
CA PRO A 395 -9.95 29.65 5.36
C PRO A 395 -11.04 29.80 4.29
N LYS A 396 -12.27 30.06 4.72
CA LYS A 396 -13.39 30.27 3.79
C LYS A 396 -13.06 31.48 2.91
N ASP A 397 -12.68 31.23 1.67
CA ASP A 397 -12.81 32.24 0.64
C ASP A 397 -14.32 32.49 0.45
N ASP A 398 -14.78 33.54 1.11
CA ASP A 398 -16.10 34.11 0.94
C ASP A 398 -16.32 34.28 -0.58
N THR A 399 -17.16 33.43 -1.16
CA THR A 399 -17.59 33.49 -2.55
C THR A 399 -18.38 34.77 -2.76
N ARG A 400 -17.67 35.89 -2.95
CA ARG A 400 -18.26 37.17 -3.29
C ARG A 400 -18.09 37.43 -4.77
N GLU A 401 -19.20 37.86 -5.35
CA GLU A 401 -19.39 38.10 -6.78
C GLU A 401 -18.24 38.91 -7.38
N LYS A 402 -17.67 38.40 -8.48
CA LYS A 402 -16.81 39.15 -9.38
C LYS A 402 -17.63 40.29 -9.97
N THR A 403 -17.66 41.43 -9.29
CA THR A 403 -18.28 42.64 -9.84
C THR A 403 -17.48 43.09 -11.06
N GLN A 404 -18.22 43.41 -12.11
CA GLN A 404 -17.73 43.77 -13.42
C GLN A 404 -16.92 45.07 -13.33
N GLY A 405 -15.59 44.97 -13.38
CA GLY A 405 -14.74 46.18 -13.31
C GLY A 405 -13.27 45.93 -13.05
N GLN A 406 -12.55 45.47 -14.07
CA GLN A 406 -11.13 45.78 -14.34
C GLN A 406 -10.08 45.50 -13.24
N SER A 407 -9.40 44.35 -13.37
CA SER A 407 -7.96 44.39 -13.65
C SER A 407 -7.57 43.14 -14.42
N GLN A 408 -6.69 43.27 -15.42
CA GLN A 408 -6.18 42.13 -16.15
C GLN A 408 -5.26 41.34 -15.19
N PRO A 409 -5.35 40.00 -15.13
CA PRO A 409 -4.36 39.21 -14.40
C PRO A 409 -2.98 39.55 -14.96
N ARG A 410 -2.03 39.76 -14.06
CA ARG A 410 -0.64 40.07 -14.43
C ARG A 410 0.30 39.15 -13.66
N TYR A 411 1.40 38.80 -14.30
CA TYR A 411 2.49 38.16 -13.59
C TYR A 411 3.25 39.20 -12.78
N VAL A 412 3.41 38.95 -11.48
CA VAL A 412 4.20 39.78 -10.58
C VAL A 412 5.37 38.96 -10.08
N ARG A 413 6.56 39.55 -10.17
CA ARG A 413 7.79 38.94 -9.67
C ARG A 413 7.71 38.85 -8.14
N LYS A 414 7.86 37.64 -7.62
CA LYS A 414 7.97 37.41 -6.17
C LYS A 414 9.38 37.76 -5.70
N PRO A 415 9.55 38.30 -4.48
CA PRO A 415 10.86 38.35 -3.86
C PRO A 415 11.34 36.93 -3.57
N PRO A 416 12.63 36.61 -3.82
CA PRO A 416 13.14 35.27 -3.59
C PRO A 416 13.19 34.93 -2.09
N THR A 417 12.73 33.74 -1.74
CA THR A 417 12.81 33.19 -0.37
C THR A 417 14.11 32.42 -0.22
N ARG A 418 14.91 32.74 0.80
CA ARG A 418 16.22 32.09 1.02
C ARG A 418 16.21 31.29 2.30
N ASP A 419 16.45 29.99 2.15
CA ASP A 419 16.49 29.05 3.26
C ASP A 419 17.83 28.32 3.28
N THR A 420 18.30 27.97 4.48
CA THR A 420 19.48 27.13 4.66
C THR A 420 19.07 25.84 5.34
N ARG A 421 19.27 24.71 4.66
CA ARG A 421 19.07 23.36 5.19
C ARG A 421 20.42 22.76 5.60
N ILE A 422 20.45 22.05 6.73
CA ILE A 422 21.62 21.29 7.16
C ILE A 422 21.34 19.80 6.94
N ASP A 423 22.14 19.16 6.11
CA ASP A 423 22.09 17.71 5.88
C ASP A 423 23.29 17.03 6.58
N GLY A 424 23.13 15.79 7.05
CA GLY A 424 24.19 15.02 7.73
C GLY A 424 24.18 15.15 9.27
N ASP A 425 25.35 14.93 9.89
CA ASP A 425 25.52 15.01 11.35
C ASP A 425 25.68 16.48 11.78
N LEU A 426 24.69 17.00 12.52
CA LEU A 426 24.71 18.35 13.11
C LEU A 426 25.99 18.60 13.94
N ASN A 427 26.49 17.56 14.59
CA ASN A 427 27.65 17.55 15.45
C ASN A 427 28.88 16.92 14.78
N ALA A 428 29.02 17.03 13.45
CA ALA A 428 30.18 16.51 12.73
C ALA A 428 31.54 17.05 13.24
N HIS A 429 31.55 18.24 13.83
CA HIS A 429 32.74 18.85 14.46
C HIS A 429 33.17 18.17 15.77
N ASN A 430 32.36 17.26 16.32
CA ASN A 430 32.69 16.46 17.50
C ASN A 430 33.02 15.02 17.09
N PRO A 431 34.04 14.39 17.71
CA PRO A 431 34.39 13.00 17.44
C PRO A 431 33.22 12.05 17.73
N PRO A 432 33.24 10.81 17.19
CA PRO A 432 32.21 9.81 17.46
C PRO A 432 32.04 9.51 18.96
N ASP A 433 30.81 9.28 19.37
CA ASP A 433 30.48 8.98 20.76
C ASP A 433 31.23 7.71 21.23
N GLY A 434 31.87 7.80 22.40
CA GLY A 434 32.67 6.70 22.98
C GLY A 434 34.17 6.77 22.67
N VAL A 435 34.63 7.64 21.78
CA VAL A 435 36.06 7.83 21.48
C VAL A 435 36.60 9.07 22.20
N SER A 436 37.10 8.90 23.42
CA SER A 436 37.75 9.98 24.19
C SER A 436 39.28 9.96 24.11
N VAL A 437 39.87 8.78 23.87
CA VAL A 437 41.32 8.57 23.77
C VAL A 437 41.62 7.74 22.52
N ILE A 438 42.60 8.17 21.73
CA ILE A 438 43.11 7.47 20.55
C ILE A 438 44.28 6.57 20.99
N ARG A 439 44.23 5.28 20.67
CA ARG A 439 45.30 4.31 21.03
C ARG A 439 45.83 3.47 19.87
N VAL A 440 45.28 3.65 18.68
CA VAL A 440 45.60 2.81 17.50
C VAL A 440 45.65 3.70 16.27
N MET A 441 46.45 3.33 15.27
CA MET A 441 46.55 4.07 14.00
C MET A 441 45.35 3.86 13.07
N SER A 442 44.60 2.77 13.23
CA SER A 442 43.41 2.44 12.41
C SER A 442 42.25 3.42 12.55
N LEU A 443 42.28 4.33 13.53
CA LEU A 443 41.29 5.41 13.65
C LEU A 443 41.60 6.60 12.72
N CYS A 444 42.78 6.68 12.12
CA CYS A 444 43.14 7.73 11.17
C CYS A 444 42.31 7.63 9.88
N PHE A 445 41.85 8.77 9.36
CA PHE A 445 40.85 8.78 8.28
C PHE A 445 41.33 8.12 6.98
N ASP A 446 42.61 8.23 6.68
CA ASP A 446 43.21 7.69 5.46
C ASP A 446 43.61 6.21 5.60
N LEU A 447 43.44 5.63 6.80
CA LEU A 447 43.58 4.20 7.11
C LEU A 447 42.22 3.51 7.34
N GLY A 448 41.12 4.14 6.90
CA GLY A 448 39.76 3.61 7.04
C GLY A 448 39.06 3.98 8.36
N GLY A 449 39.60 4.95 9.10
CA GLY A 449 38.99 5.49 10.30
C GLY A 449 37.59 6.09 10.09
N SER A 450 36.81 6.18 11.17
CA SER A 450 35.45 6.74 11.12
C SER A 450 35.45 8.22 10.70
N THR A 451 34.53 8.59 9.81
CA THR A 451 34.32 9.97 9.39
C THR A 451 32.87 10.41 9.65
N LYS A 452 32.67 11.73 9.79
CA LYS A 452 31.33 12.35 9.85
C LYS A 452 31.19 13.39 8.75
N THR A 453 30.00 13.53 8.20
CA THR A 453 29.71 14.49 7.14
C THR A 453 28.64 15.48 7.57
N ARG A 454 28.78 16.72 7.12
CA ARG A 454 27.79 17.79 7.30
C ARG A 454 27.76 18.67 6.07
N SER A 455 26.57 18.99 5.60
CA SER A 455 26.36 19.80 4.40
C SER A 455 25.43 20.97 4.71
N TYR A 456 25.85 22.19 4.36
CA TYR A 456 25.01 23.38 4.40
C TYR A 456 24.49 23.67 3.00
N VAL A 457 23.20 23.44 2.77
CA VAL A 457 22.55 23.65 1.47
C VAL A 457 21.76 24.94 1.54
N ASN A 458 22.20 25.96 0.81
CA ASN A 458 21.47 27.22 0.65
C ASN A 458 20.55 27.12 -0.57
N GLN A 459 19.26 27.32 -0.35
CA GLN A 459 18.23 27.26 -1.37
C GLN A 459 17.59 28.63 -1.57
N GLU A 460 17.23 28.93 -2.81
CA GLU A 460 16.41 30.08 -3.20
C GLU A 460 15.15 29.54 -3.88
N ASP A 461 13.99 29.77 -3.25
CA ASP A 461 12.68 29.24 -3.67
C ASP A 461 12.70 27.71 -3.92
N GLY A 462 13.39 26.98 -3.04
CA GLY A 462 13.55 25.52 -3.11
C GLY A 462 14.61 25.03 -4.12
N THR A 463 15.25 25.91 -4.88
CA THR A 463 16.35 25.56 -5.80
C THR A 463 17.71 25.75 -5.12
N GLU A 464 18.61 24.77 -5.21
CA GLU A 464 19.97 24.89 -4.64
C GLU A 464 20.79 25.97 -5.35
N VAL A 465 21.39 26.89 -4.59
CA VAL A 465 22.23 27.97 -5.14
C VAL A 465 23.68 27.84 -4.72
N SER A 466 23.90 27.34 -3.50
CA SER A 466 25.23 26.97 -3.04
C SER A 466 25.15 25.85 -2.01
N LYS A 467 26.15 24.99 -1.97
CA LYS A 467 26.27 23.90 -1.01
C LYS A 467 27.68 23.89 -0.42
N VAL A 468 27.81 23.78 0.90
CA VAL A 468 29.11 23.62 1.58
C VAL A 468 29.15 22.25 2.23
N ASP A 469 29.97 21.36 1.69
CA ASP A 469 30.20 20.01 2.20
C ASP A 469 31.44 20.00 3.11
N GLU A 470 31.28 19.47 4.32
CA GLU A 470 32.34 19.25 5.29
C GLU A 470 32.43 17.77 5.65
N ILE A 471 33.64 17.22 5.60
CA ILE A 471 33.96 15.88 6.09
C ILE A 471 34.96 16.03 7.23
N TRP A 472 34.66 15.36 8.34
CA TRP A 472 35.45 15.36 9.57
C TRP A 472 35.97 13.95 9.84
N GLY A 473 37.20 13.86 10.34
CA GLY A 473 37.88 12.60 10.63
C GLY A 473 39.10 12.83 11.53
N PHE A 474 39.69 11.75 12.04
CA PHE A 474 40.93 11.87 12.80
C PHE A 474 42.15 11.98 11.87
N ALA A 475 42.99 12.99 12.06
CA ALA A 475 44.22 13.21 11.30
C ALA A 475 45.40 13.48 12.25
N TYR A 476 46.26 12.47 12.41
CA TYR A 476 47.40 12.44 13.31
C TYR A 476 48.47 11.42 12.85
N THR A 477 49.71 11.59 13.30
CA THR A 477 50.80 10.59 13.16
C THR A 477 51.00 9.81 14.46
N ALA A 478 51.67 8.65 14.42
CA ALA A 478 51.93 7.88 15.64
C ALA A 478 52.77 8.67 16.65
N LEU A 479 53.82 9.37 16.19
CA LEU A 479 54.66 10.24 17.02
C LEU A 479 53.83 11.30 17.78
N GLN A 480 52.81 11.90 17.14
CA GLN A 480 51.97 12.94 17.75
C GLN A 480 51.10 12.42 18.90
N ILE A 481 50.82 11.11 18.95
CA ILE A 481 50.02 10.50 20.00
C ILE A 481 50.84 9.60 20.90
N TYR A 482 52.15 9.48 20.71
CA TYR A 482 53.01 8.64 21.52
C TYR A 482 53.27 9.28 22.89
N ASP A 483 53.12 8.50 23.96
CA ASP A 483 53.37 8.92 25.33
C ASP A 483 54.62 8.21 25.87
N ASP A 484 55.78 8.88 25.81
CA ASP A 484 57.09 8.40 26.28
C ASP A 484 57.04 7.85 27.71
N GLY A 485 56.14 8.38 28.56
CA GLY A 485 56.01 7.97 29.95
C GLY A 485 55.34 6.61 30.13
N SER A 486 54.51 6.21 29.17
CA SER A 486 53.79 4.93 29.19
C SER A 486 54.21 3.93 28.11
N ASP A 487 55.07 4.34 27.16
CA ASP A 487 55.47 3.51 26.01
C ASP A 487 54.24 3.00 25.23
N GLU A 488 53.20 3.84 25.14
CA GLU A 488 51.91 3.54 24.52
C GLU A 488 51.43 4.71 23.64
N LEU A 489 50.68 4.40 22.59
CA LEU A 489 49.92 5.40 21.82
C LEU A 489 48.72 5.88 22.64
N LYS A 490 48.66 7.17 22.91
CA LYS A 490 47.63 7.82 23.73
C LYS A 490 47.44 9.30 23.35
N GLY A 491 46.53 9.53 22.39
CA GLY A 491 46.14 10.88 21.94
C GLY A 491 44.78 11.33 22.49
N ASN A 492 44.59 12.65 22.68
CA ASN A 492 43.27 13.22 22.96
C ASN A 492 42.43 13.27 21.68
N ALA A 493 41.28 12.59 21.66
CA ALA A 493 40.43 12.49 20.48
C ALA A 493 40.01 13.87 19.91
N LEU A 494 39.69 14.84 20.76
CA LEU A 494 39.22 16.16 20.32
C LEU A 494 40.32 16.97 19.60
N GLN A 495 41.59 16.77 19.97
CA GLN A 495 42.72 17.48 19.38
C GLN A 495 43.00 17.04 17.93
N TYR A 496 42.70 15.78 17.61
CA TYR A 496 43.03 15.17 16.32
C TYR A 496 41.81 15.02 15.40
N TRP A 497 40.60 15.29 15.91
CA TRP A 497 39.38 15.37 15.10
C TRP A 497 39.34 16.67 14.30
N LYS A 498 39.58 16.58 12.99
CA LYS A 498 39.76 17.75 12.11
C LYS A 498 38.82 17.67 10.92
N CYS A 499 38.49 18.84 10.35
CA CYS A 499 37.82 18.91 9.06
C CYS A 499 38.82 18.54 7.96
N ILE A 500 38.72 17.30 7.47
CA ILE A 500 39.64 16.70 6.51
C ILE A 500 39.33 17.11 5.06
N LYS A 501 38.07 17.38 4.74
CA LYS A 501 37.66 17.91 3.43
C LYS A 501 36.60 18.97 3.62
N ARG A 502 36.75 20.11 2.93
CA ARG A 502 35.72 21.14 2.85
C ARG A 502 35.60 21.61 1.42
N THR A 503 34.43 21.44 0.82
CA THR A 503 34.15 21.92 -0.54
C THR A 503 32.92 22.79 -0.56
N ARG A 504 32.98 23.87 -1.35
CA ARG A 504 31.88 24.78 -1.62
C ARG A 504 31.53 24.66 -3.09
N THR A 505 30.30 24.28 -3.37
CA THR A 505 29.70 24.14 -4.69
C THR A 505 28.74 25.30 -4.93
N ASP A 506 29.00 26.13 -5.94
CA ASP A 506 28.13 27.22 -6.35
C ASP A 506 27.45 26.87 -7.70
N TYR A 507 26.13 26.99 -7.75
CA TYR A 507 25.31 26.71 -8.93
C TYR A 507 24.96 28.01 -9.67
N ILE A 508 25.45 28.16 -10.89
CA ILE A 508 25.24 29.37 -11.71
C ILE A 508 24.21 29.10 -12.78
N TYR A 509 23.13 29.87 -12.71
CA TYR A 509 21.99 29.77 -13.63
C TYR A 509 21.95 30.96 -14.60
N ASP A 510 21.37 30.74 -15.76
CA ASP A 510 21.08 31.78 -16.75
C ASP A 510 20.00 32.75 -16.23
N GLU A 511 20.23 34.06 -16.33
CA GLU A 511 19.30 35.07 -15.79
C GLU A 511 17.98 35.16 -16.58
N GLY A 512 17.99 34.86 -17.88
CA GLY A 512 16.82 34.98 -18.74
C GLY A 512 15.94 33.73 -18.73
N THR A 513 16.58 32.57 -18.84
CA THR A 513 15.89 31.28 -18.94
C THR A 513 15.85 30.52 -17.63
N GLY A 514 16.72 30.80 -16.66
CA GLY A 514 16.78 30.10 -15.37
C GLY A 514 17.43 28.72 -15.43
N TYR A 515 18.01 28.30 -16.56
CA TYR A 515 18.71 27.01 -16.69
C TYR A 515 20.07 27.02 -16.02
N LEU A 516 20.49 25.89 -15.46
CA LEU A 516 21.84 25.73 -14.91
C LEU A 516 22.88 25.75 -16.04
N LEU A 517 23.92 26.59 -15.91
CA LEU A 517 24.98 26.75 -16.90
C LEU A 517 26.33 26.25 -16.40
N TYR A 518 26.64 26.53 -15.13
CA TYR A 518 27.91 26.15 -14.52
C TYR A 518 27.72 25.67 -13.09
N ILE A 519 28.59 24.75 -12.69
CA ILE A 519 28.81 24.40 -11.29
C ILE A 519 30.28 24.64 -11.02
N PHE A 520 30.58 25.43 -9.99
CA PHE A 520 31.94 25.64 -9.52
C PHE A 520 32.08 25.04 -8.15
N GLU A 521 33.05 24.16 -7.98
CA GLU A 521 33.41 23.59 -6.69
C GLU A 521 34.81 24.06 -6.32
N SER A 522 34.96 24.61 -5.12
CA SER A 522 36.22 25.10 -4.58
C SER A 522 36.39 24.67 -3.13
N GLY A 523 37.61 24.43 -2.69
CA GLY A 523 37.82 23.98 -1.32
C GLY A 523 39.20 23.44 -1.06
N TYR A 524 39.30 22.53 -0.08
CA TYR A 524 40.53 21.80 0.19
C TYR A 524 40.24 20.35 0.56
N ASN A 525 41.25 19.51 0.33
CA ASN A 525 41.32 18.13 0.79
C ASN A 525 42.61 17.95 1.60
N THR A 526 42.55 17.19 2.68
CA THR A 526 43.71 16.91 3.54
C THR A 526 44.33 15.59 3.11
N VAL A 527 45.64 15.58 2.89
CA VAL A 527 46.41 14.43 2.38
C VAL A 527 47.79 14.38 3.04
N ARG A 528 48.51 13.26 2.89
CA ARG A 528 49.93 13.09 3.25
C ARG A 528 50.63 12.24 2.20
N TRP A 529 51.94 12.40 2.03
CA TRP A 529 52.71 11.74 0.96
C TRP A 529 52.87 10.24 1.16
N ARG A 530 53.07 9.80 2.41
CA ARG A 530 53.17 8.40 2.82
C ARG A 530 52.18 8.11 3.94
N GLN A 531 51.60 6.92 3.89
CA GLN A 531 50.72 6.42 4.95
C GLN A 531 51.55 5.59 5.94
N GLU A 532 51.21 5.69 7.23
CA GLU A 532 51.85 4.87 8.25
C GLU A 532 51.25 3.47 8.30
N SER A 533 52.08 2.48 8.60
CA SER A 533 51.64 1.14 8.92
C SER A 533 50.83 1.14 10.22
N THR A 534 49.76 0.33 10.27
CA THR A 534 48.96 0.16 11.49
C THR A 534 49.69 -0.60 12.58
N ASP A 535 50.60 -1.50 12.18
CA ASP A 535 51.24 -2.46 13.07
C ASP A 535 52.66 -2.05 13.48
N SER A 536 53.32 -1.25 12.65
CA SER A 536 54.70 -0.78 12.86
C SER A 536 54.85 0.67 12.38
N PRO A 537 54.34 1.66 13.14
CA PRO A 537 54.28 3.04 12.67
C PRO A 537 55.68 3.64 12.48
N GLU A 538 55.99 4.02 11.25
CA GLU A 538 57.32 4.45 10.83
C GLU A 538 57.78 5.74 11.53
N THR A 539 56.83 6.62 11.90
CA THR A 539 57.15 7.89 12.57
C THR A 539 57.73 7.74 13.99
N LEU A 540 57.68 6.55 14.59
CA LEU A 540 58.32 6.27 15.88
C LEU A 540 59.80 5.85 15.73
N GLU A 541 60.20 5.42 14.54
CA GLU A 541 61.55 4.93 14.24
C GLU A 541 62.43 6.01 13.58
N ILE A 542 61.82 7.10 13.12
CA ILE A 542 62.46 8.23 12.45
C ILE A 542 62.82 9.32 13.47
N GLU A 543 64.01 9.90 13.37
CA GLU A 543 64.41 11.03 14.22
C GLU A 543 63.62 12.30 13.85
N GLU A 544 63.24 13.13 14.84
CA GLU A 544 62.38 14.31 14.64
C GLU A 544 62.96 15.36 13.66
N THR A 545 64.25 15.24 13.30
CA THR A 545 64.96 16.14 12.37
C THR A 545 65.13 15.56 10.97
N ASP A 546 64.64 14.36 10.71
CA ASP A 546 64.75 13.71 9.40
C ASP A 546 63.75 14.32 8.41
N GLU A 547 64.21 14.62 7.19
CA GLU A 547 63.35 15.09 6.10
C GLU A 547 62.30 14.04 5.70
N GLU A 548 62.52 12.76 6.04
CA GLU A 548 61.56 11.69 5.83
C GLU A 548 60.28 11.85 6.68
N GLN A 549 60.36 12.51 7.84
CA GLN A 549 59.20 12.76 8.69
C GLN A 549 58.16 13.65 8.00
N GLU A 550 58.60 14.62 7.18
CA GLU A 550 57.72 15.51 6.42
C GLU A 550 56.78 14.75 5.45
N LEU A 551 57.14 13.53 5.05
CA LEU A 551 56.32 12.71 4.15
C LEU A 551 55.02 12.22 4.81
N TYR A 552 55.02 12.11 6.15
CA TYR A 552 53.89 11.60 6.92
C TYR A 552 52.97 12.72 7.45
N GLU A 553 53.40 13.98 7.36
CA GLU A 553 52.62 15.11 7.81
C GLU A 553 51.40 15.39 6.92
N PHE A 554 50.29 15.74 7.56
CA PHE A 554 49.07 16.13 6.86
C PHE A 554 49.14 17.57 6.38
N PHE A 555 48.94 17.77 5.08
CA PHE A 555 48.82 19.07 4.45
C PHE A 555 47.54 19.16 3.61
N ARG A 556 47.15 20.39 3.25
CA ARG A 556 45.93 20.66 2.50
C ARG A 556 46.27 20.93 1.03
N ILE A 557 45.62 20.22 0.14
CA ILE A 557 45.63 20.49 -1.29
C ILE A 557 44.33 21.21 -1.69
N PRO A 558 44.38 22.22 -2.56
CA PRO A 558 43.18 22.88 -3.04
C PRO A 558 42.35 21.92 -3.89
N VAL A 559 41.03 21.94 -3.71
CA VAL A 559 40.07 21.28 -4.60
C VAL A 559 39.50 22.34 -5.52
N THR A 560 39.63 22.14 -6.83
CA THR A 560 39.00 23.00 -7.84
C THR A 560 38.30 22.13 -8.86
N SER A 561 37.00 22.32 -9.02
CA SER A 561 36.19 21.60 -9.98
C SER A 561 35.23 22.54 -10.69
N ARG A 562 35.01 22.27 -11.98
CA ARG A 562 34.10 23.03 -12.83
C ARG A 562 33.31 22.08 -13.70
N SER A 563 31.99 22.15 -13.60
CA SER A 563 31.08 21.60 -14.61
C SER A 563 30.52 22.73 -15.47
N SER A 564 30.53 22.56 -16.78
CA SER A 564 29.94 23.50 -17.74
C SER A 564 28.97 22.78 -18.66
N TYR A 565 27.82 23.40 -18.89
CA TYR A 565 26.76 22.87 -19.75
C TYR A 565 26.54 23.80 -20.94
N ARG A 566 26.57 23.24 -22.14
CA ARG A 566 26.10 23.88 -23.36
C ARG A 566 24.72 23.34 -23.68
N LEU A 567 23.74 24.22 -23.62
CA LEU A 567 22.35 23.88 -23.80
C LEU A 567 21.94 24.08 -25.26
N LYS A 568 21.09 23.18 -25.77
CA LYS A 568 20.48 23.29 -27.10
C LYS A 568 18.99 23.04 -27.02
N LEU A 569 18.25 23.83 -27.79
CA LEU A 569 16.81 23.75 -27.85
C LEU A 569 16.38 22.37 -28.33
N MET A 570 15.38 21.77 -27.70
CA MET A 570 14.82 20.51 -28.18
C MET A 570 14.30 20.67 -29.62
N PRO A 571 14.52 19.70 -30.53
CA PRO A 571 14.07 19.81 -31.91
C PRO A 571 12.55 19.92 -32.03
N GLU A 572 11.83 19.23 -31.16
CA GLU A 572 10.38 19.23 -31.06
C GLU A 572 10.00 19.59 -29.62
N TYR A 573 9.21 20.65 -29.45
CA TYR A 573 8.68 21.04 -28.16
C TYR A 573 7.36 21.77 -28.30
N SER A 574 6.49 21.63 -27.31
CA SER A 574 5.22 22.35 -27.26
C SER A 574 5.44 23.79 -26.76
N SER A 575 4.70 24.73 -27.35
CA SER A 575 4.54 26.09 -26.80
C SER A 575 3.54 26.13 -25.64
N GLU A 576 3.07 24.98 -25.16
CA GLU A 576 2.27 24.87 -23.94
C GLU A 576 2.98 25.56 -22.76
N GLY A 577 2.26 26.45 -22.09
CA GLY A 577 2.79 27.28 -21.00
C GLY A 577 3.41 28.62 -21.42
N LEU A 578 3.64 28.87 -22.73
CA LEU A 578 4.11 30.19 -23.23
C LEU A 578 3.05 31.28 -23.06
N PHE A 579 1.80 30.92 -23.35
CA PHE A 579 0.65 31.78 -23.16
C PHE A 579 -0.43 31.01 -22.40
N GLU A 580 -0.97 31.65 -21.37
CA GLU A 580 -2.22 31.24 -20.76
C GLU A 580 -3.34 32.08 -21.37
N THR A 581 -4.43 31.45 -21.78
CA THR A 581 -5.61 32.21 -22.18
C THR A 581 -6.43 32.55 -20.94
N TYR A 582 -6.73 33.84 -20.73
CA TYR A 582 -7.72 34.26 -19.75
C TYR A 582 -8.95 34.82 -20.44
N LYS A 583 -10.09 34.65 -19.78
CA LYS A 583 -11.40 35.03 -20.30
C LYS A 583 -11.66 36.51 -20.05
N VAL A 584 -12.13 37.22 -21.08
CA VAL A 584 -12.58 38.61 -21.00
C VAL A 584 -14.04 38.67 -21.42
N CYS A 585 -14.90 39.17 -20.54
CA CYS A 585 -16.29 39.46 -20.87
C CYS A 585 -16.39 40.64 -21.84
N ASN A 586 -16.97 40.40 -23.00
CA ASN A 586 -17.34 41.43 -23.95
C ASN A 586 -18.63 42.13 -23.50
N ARG A 587 -18.84 43.35 -23.99
CA ARG A 587 -20.01 44.19 -23.63
C ARG A 587 -21.37 43.61 -24.04
N ASP A 588 -21.38 42.65 -24.95
CA ASP A 588 -22.56 41.97 -25.49
C ASP A 588 -22.93 40.70 -24.71
N GLY A 589 -22.22 40.38 -23.62
CA GLY A 589 -22.45 39.17 -22.82
C GLY A 589 -21.75 37.92 -23.37
N THR A 590 -20.96 38.04 -24.45
CA THR A 590 -20.07 36.98 -24.94
C THR A 590 -18.71 37.06 -24.26
N SER A 591 -17.90 36.00 -24.34
CA SER A 591 -16.50 36.03 -23.86
C SER A 591 -15.50 35.94 -25.02
N SER A 592 -14.40 36.66 -24.91
CA SER A 592 -13.21 36.46 -25.73
C SER A 592 -12.06 35.92 -24.89
N LEU A 593 -11.27 35.01 -25.45
CA LEU A 593 -10.02 34.57 -24.85
C LEU A 593 -8.92 35.53 -25.25
N ARG A 594 -8.17 36.05 -24.26
CA ARG A 594 -6.95 36.83 -24.49
C ARG A 594 -5.75 36.05 -23.99
N ALA A 595 -4.67 36.06 -24.76
CA ALA A 595 -3.40 35.49 -24.35
C ALA A 595 -2.73 36.37 -23.29
N LEU A 596 -2.31 35.77 -22.19
CA LEU A 596 -1.41 36.30 -21.19
C LEU A 596 -0.08 35.58 -21.35
N ILE A 597 0.97 36.31 -21.72
CA ILE A 597 2.31 35.73 -21.92
C ILE A 597 2.91 35.45 -20.55
N ASN A 598 3.38 34.22 -20.34
CA ASN A 598 4.08 33.82 -19.13
C ASN A 598 5.54 34.30 -19.19
N PRO A 599 5.98 35.23 -18.33
CA PRO A 599 7.36 35.70 -18.33
C PRO A 599 8.36 34.63 -17.86
N ASP A 600 7.91 33.61 -17.13
CA ASP A 600 8.73 32.45 -16.75
C ASP A 600 8.73 31.36 -17.82
N TYR A 601 8.12 31.54 -18.98
CA TYR A 601 8.26 30.54 -20.03
C TYR A 601 9.67 30.58 -20.61
N ALA A 602 10.36 29.44 -20.55
CA ALA A 602 11.53 29.17 -21.35
C ALA A 602 11.27 27.87 -22.10
N PRO A 603 11.60 27.79 -23.40
CA PRO A 603 11.43 26.56 -24.14
C PRO A 603 12.39 25.49 -23.58
N PRO A 604 12.07 24.20 -23.72
CA PRO A 604 12.88 23.15 -23.12
C PRO A 604 14.22 23.00 -23.83
N TYR A 605 15.30 23.04 -23.05
CA TYR A 605 16.66 22.76 -23.51
C TYR A 605 17.14 21.41 -23.00
N TYR A 606 17.92 20.72 -23.83
CA TYR A 606 18.72 19.56 -23.44
C TYR A 606 20.21 19.94 -23.41
N VAL A 607 21.02 19.11 -22.73
CA VAL A 607 22.48 19.29 -22.67
C VAL A 607 23.11 18.72 -23.94
N GLU A 608 23.54 19.59 -24.85
CA GLU A 608 24.29 19.19 -26.06
C GLU A 608 25.72 18.81 -25.70
N TRP A 609 26.32 19.52 -24.74
CA TRP A 609 27.68 19.25 -24.31
C TRP A 609 27.82 19.53 -22.82
N GLU A 610 28.40 18.59 -22.09
CA GLU A 610 28.77 18.72 -20.68
C GLU A 610 30.25 18.42 -20.53
N ARG A 611 30.94 19.25 -19.75
CA ARG A 611 32.33 19.01 -19.37
C ARG A 611 32.49 19.30 -17.89
N THR A 612 33.03 18.33 -17.16
CA THR A 612 33.40 18.44 -15.76
C THR A 612 34.90 18.17 -15.64
N GLU A 613 35.62 19.08 -15.01
CA GLU A 613 37.03 18.91 -14.70
C GLU A 613 37.22 19.13 -13.22
N SER A 614 37.96 18.25 -12.56
CA SER A 614 38.27 18.34 -11.15
C SER A 614 39.75 18.07 -10.93
N PHE A 615 40.40 18.99 -10.20
CA PHE A 615 41.80 18.96 -9.87
C PHE A 615 41.95 19.10 -8.35
N ALA A 616 42.52 18.08 -7.73
CA ALA A 616 42.88 18.09 -6.33
C ALA A 616 44.07 17.15 -6.13
N PHE A 617 45.25 17.51 -6.67
CA PHE A 617 46.47 16.71 -6.53
C PHE A 617 47.69 17.56 -6.19
N ALA A 618 48.70 16.94 -5.61
CA ALA A 618 50.03 17.50 -5.44
C ALA A 618 51.09 16.47 -5.83
N SER A 619 52.26 16.94 -6.28
CA SER A 619 53.41 16.08 -6.56
C SER A 619 54.70 16.64 -5.97
N ARG A 620 55.54 15.78 -5.38
CA ARG A 620 56.90 16.09 -4.91
C ARG A 620 57.87 15.04 -5.48
N PRO A 621 59.13 15.39 -5.81
CA PRO A 621 60.15 14.41 -6.14
C PRO A 621 60.31 13.38 -5.02
N ASN A 622 60.55 12.11 -5.38
CA ASN A 622 60.80 11.10 -4.35
C ASN A 622 62.19 11.34 -3.72
N PRO A 623 62.31 11.51 -2.39
CA PRO A 623 63.59 11.67 -1.72
C PRO A 623 64.57 10.51 -1.95
N ASP A 624 64.07 9.30 -2.27
CA ASP A 624 64.92 8.16 -2.64
C ASP A 624 65.80 8.43 -3.90
N ASN A 625 65.46 9.47 -4.68
CA ASN A 625 66.22 9.89 -5.86
C ASN A 625 67.29 10.95 -5.56
N GLU A 626 67.36 11.47 -4.33
CA GLU A 626 68.36 12.49 -3.98
C GLU A 626 69.78 11.91 -4.07
N GLY A 627 70.66 12.63 -4.79
CA GLY A 627 72.03 12.17 -5.07
C GLY A 627 72.18 11.16 -6.21
N VAL A 628 71.08 10.74 -6.86
CA VAL A 628 71.12 9.86 -8.05
C VAL A 628 71.12 10.69 -9.33
N GLU A 629 72.20 10.64 -10.11
CA GLU A 629 72.27 11.37 -11.38
C GLU A 629 71.29 10.77 -12.44
N PRO A 630 70.62 11.61 -13.26
CA PRO A 630 69.64 11.19 -14.26
C PRO A 630 70.17 10.19 -15.30
N ASP A 631 71.49 10.17 -15.52
CA ASP A 631 72.17 9.33 -16.52
C ASP A 631 72.76 8.03 -15.92
N SER A 632 72.53 7.76 -14.63
CA SER A 632 72.95 6.49 -14.02
C SER A 632 72.07 5.33 -14.52
N GLU A 633 72.63 4.11 -14.63
CA GLU A 633 71.85 2.89 -14.97
C GLU A 633 70.74 2.56 -13.94
N THR A 634 70.66 3.34 -12.85
CA THR A 634 69.71 3.17 -11.75
C THR A 634 68.37 3.81 -12.11
N LYS A 635 67.32 3.01 -12.21
CA LYS A 635 65.98 3.48 -12.51
C LYS A 635 65.48 4.36 -11.35
N LEU A 636 65.31 5.67 -11.59
CA LEU A 636 64.71 6.60 -10.64
C LEU A 636 63.33 6.12 -10.20
N ALA A 637 63.05 6.23 -8.91
CA ALA A 637 61.73 6.00 -8.35
C ALA A 637 60.74 7.07 -8.85
N PRO A 638 59.45 6.74 -9.04
CA PRO A 638 58.46 7.72 -9.47
C PRO A 638 58.26 8.80 -8.38
N ASP A 639 57.92 10.01 -8.81
CA ASP A 639 57.51 11.10 -7.91
C ASP A 639 56.39 10.66 -6.96
N LEU A 640 56.36 11.24 -5.77
CA LEU A 640 55.25 11.07 -4.85
C LEU A 640 54.07 11.92 -5.34
N ILE A 641 52.94 11.29 -5.65
CA ILE A 641 51.71 11.97 -6.10
C ILE A 641 50.56 11.56 -5.20
N VAL A 642 49.83 12.54 -4.68
CA VAL A 642 48.66 12.36 -3.81
C VAL A 642 47.47 13.16 -4.33
N GLY A 643 46.27 12.71 -3.98
CA GLY A 643 45.00 13.33 -4.40
C GLY A 643 44.42 12.72 -5.68
N GLU A 644 43.53 13.45 -6.34
CA GLU A 644 42.78 12.99 -7.52
C GLU A 644 42.73 14.05 -8.64
N GLU A 645 42.69 13.56 -9.88
CA GLU A 645 42.37 14.34 -11.07
C GLU A 645 41.26 13.60 -11.83
N SER A 646 40.23 14.32 -12.27
CA SER A 646 39.20 13.73 -13.12
C SER A 646 38.72 14.69 -14.19
N MET A 647 38.35 14.11 -15.33
CA MET A 647 37.73 14.80 -16.44
C MET A 647 36.58 13.93 -16.95
N PHE A 648 35.42 14.54 -17.10
CA PHE A 648 34.26 13.96 -17.73
C PHE A 648 33.84 14.91 -18.85
N GLU A 649 33.63 14.39 -20.04
CA GLU A 649 33.11 15.15 -21.17
C GLU A 649 32.05 14.29 -21.85
N ALA A 650 30.88 14.85 -22.13
CA ALA A 650 29.91 14.19 -22.96
C ALA A 650 29.28 15.14 -23.97
N ARG A 651 29.02 14.61 -25.16
CA ARG A 651 28.36 15.31 -26.27
C ARG A 651 27.15 14.51 -26.73
N VAL A 652 25.99 15.15 -26.81
CA VAL A 652 24.74 14.55 -27.28
C VAL A 652 24.39 15.10 -28.66
N GLU A 653 24.25 14.21 -29.62
CA GLU A 653 23.74 14.51 -30.96
C GLU A 653 22.33 13.95 -31.10
N VAL A 654 21.40 14.78 -31.60
CA VAL A 654 19.99 14.43 -31.74
C VAL A 654 19.62 14.39 -33.21
N ILE A 655 19.00 13.28 -33.61
CA ILE A 655 18.40 13.08 -34.92
C ILE A 655 16.89 13.25 -34.71
N PRO A 656 16.28 14.32 -35.27
CA PRO A 656 14.86 14.64 -35.06
C PRO A 656 13.95 13.55 -35.63
N ALA A 657 12.70 13.50 -35.18
CA ALA A 657 11.74 12.56 -35.74
C ALA A 657 11.40 12.96 -37.19
N VAL A 658 10.97 11.96 -37.95
CA VAL A 658 10.52 12.14 -39.34
C VAL A 658 9.05 11.77 -39.41
N TYR A 659 8.24 12.66 -39.96
CA TYR A 659 6.79 12.49 -40.11
C TYR A 659 6.41 12.31 -41.56
N GLU A 660 5.30 11.62 -41.80
CA GLU A 660 4.61 11.65 -43.09
C GLU A 660 3.92 13.01 -43.26
N GLU A 661 4.09 13.67 -44.41
CA GLU A 661 3.44 14.95 -44.70
C GLU A 661 1.97 14.71 -45.06
N LYS A 662 1.04 15.25 -44.27
CA LYS A 662 -0.39 15.18 -44.56
C LYS A 662 -0.84 16.49 -45.19
N LEU A 663 -1.28 16.47 -46.44
CA LEU A 663 -1.89 17.65 -47.08
C LEU A 663 -3.21 18.00 -46.38
N VAL A 664 -3.27 19.17 -45.74
CA VAL A 664 -4.46 19.61 -44.96
C VAL A 664 -5.27 20.67 -45.70
N GLY A 665 -4.65 21.39 -46.63
CA GLY A 665 -5.39 22.32 -47.47
C GLY A 665 -4.49 23.08 -48.43
N PHE A 666 -5.04 24.19 -48.92
CA PHE A 666 -4.30 25.15 -49.72
C PHE A 666 -4.55 26.55 -49.16
N ASP A 667 -3.49 27.29 -48.86
CA ASP A 667 -3.56 28.73 -48.61
C ASP A 667 -2.96 29.44 -49.82
N ASN A 668 -3.74 30.33 -50.43
CA ASN A 668 -3.36 31.03 -51.67
C ASN A 668 -2.83 30.12 -52.80
N LYS A 669 -3.42 28.91 -52.96
CA LYS A 669 -3.00 27.86 -53.92
C LYS A 669 -1.66 27.19 -53.62
N ILE A 670 -1.07 27.43 -52.46
CA ILE A 670 0.11 26.72 -51.97
C ILE A 670 -0.38 25.59 -51.06
N PRO A 671 0.00 24.33 -51.31
CA PRO A 671 -0.38 23.21 -50.45
C PRO A 671 0.18 23.43 -49.04
N ILE A 672 -0.68 23.34 -48.04
CA ILE A 672 -0.30 23.32 -46.62
C ILE A 672 -0.29 21.87 -46.17
N TYR A 673 0.84 21.46 -45.62
CA TYR A 673 1.03 20.14 -45.02
C TYR A 673 1.07 20.27 -43.50
N GLU A 674 0.37 19.39 -42.78
CA GLU A 674 0.54 19.19 -41.34
C GLU A 674 1.29 17.88 -41.09
N GLN A 675 1.83 17.74 -39.88
CA GLN A 675 2.49 16.51 -39.45
C GLN A 675 1.47 15.36 -39.38
N GLY A 676 1.70 14.33 -40.18
CA GLY A 676 0.95 13.08 -40.19
C GLY A 676 1.52 12.06 -39.21
N VAL A 677 1.53 10.78 -39.60
CA VAL A 677 2.04 9.70 -38.74
C VAL A 677 3.57 9.77 -38.65
N GLN A 678 4.12 9.58 -37.44
CA GLN A 678 5.56 9.51 -37.21
C GLN A 678 6.14 8.25 -37.88
N LEU A 679 7.07 8.42 -38.84
CA LEU A 679 7.73 7.34 -39.57
C LEU A 679 8.94 6.81 -38.82
N TYR A 680 9.77 7.72 -38.29
CA TYR A 680 10.95 7.38 -37.51
C TYR A 680 10.96 8.19 -36.20
N PRO A 681 11.09 7.54 -35.04
CA PRO A 681 11.18 8.25 -33.77
C PRO A 681 12.50 9.00 -33.64
N GLN A 682 12.51 10.03 -32.80
CA GLN A 682 13.71 10.75 -32.42
C GLN A 682 14.77 9.77 -31.88
N LYS A 683 16.02 9.96 -32.31
CA LYS A 683 17.18 9.21 -31.83
C LYS A 683 18.21 10.16 -31.27
N TRP A 684 18.97 9.70 -30.28
CA TRP A 684 20.10 10.45 -29.76
C TRP A 684 21.32 9.54 -29.60
N ILE A 685 22.49 10.13 -29.77
CA ILE A 685 23.80 9.49 -29.61
C ILE A 685 24.59 10.34 -28.63
N LYS A 686 24.99 9.75 -27.51
CA LYS A 686 25.80 10.39 -26.47
C LYS A 686 27.21 9.83 -26.52
N TYR A 687 28.16 10.65 -26.90
CA TYR A 687 29.59 10.37 -26.86
C TYR A 687 30.10 10.76 -25.48
N ILE A 688 30.74 9.83 -24.77
CA ILE A 688 31.21 10.02 -23.41
C ILE A 688 32.72 9.78 -23.39
N LYS A 689 33.45 10.68 -22.76
CA LYS A 689 34.88 10.58 -22.48
C LYS A 689 35.07 10.78 -20.97
N LYS A 690 35.64 9.78 -20.31
CA LYS A 690 35.89 9.80 -18.87
C LYS A 690 37.36 9.55 -18.58
N PHE A 691 37.83 10.23 -17.57
CA PHE A 691 39.15 10.09 -17.00
C PHE A 691 39.01 10.30 -15.50
N LYS A 692 39.53 9.36 -14.71
CA LYS A 692 39.70 9.53 -13.28
C LYS A 692 41.00 8.85 -12.89
N ALA A 693 41.81 9.54 -12.10
CA ALA A 693 43.05 9.00 -11.60
C ALA A 693 43.28 9.46 -10.16
N GLU A 694 43.87 8.57 -9.35
CA GLU A 694 44.09 8.80 -7.93
C GLU A 694 45.53 8.37 -7.56
N GLY A 695 46.17 9.19 -6.72
CA GLY A 695 47.53 8.97 -6.23
C GLY A 695 48.54 8.72 -7.36
N GLN A 696 49.33 7.65 -7.21
CA GLN A 696 50.38 7.28 -8.16
C GLN A 696 49.85 6.93 -9.57
N GLN A 697 48.58 6.57 -9.70
CA GLN A 697 47.98 6.20 -10.99
C GLN A 697 47.71 7.42 -11.88
N ILE A 698 47.80 8.65 -11.34
CA ILE A 698 47.69 9.90 -12.12
C ILE A 698 48.68 9.93 -13.30
N ALA A 699 49.88 9.38 -13.12
CA ALA A 699 50.88 9.28 -14.17
C ALA A 699 50.52 8.31 -15.32
N GLN A 700 49.62 7.35 -15.09
CA GLN A 700 49.40 6.20 -15.99
C GLN A 700 47.94 6.06 -16.49
N ALA A 701 47.01 6.83 -15.95
CA ALA A 701 45.58 6.63 -16.21
C ALA A 701 45.18 6.87 -17.69
N LEU A 702 44.45 5.93 -18.27
CA LEU A 702 43.94 6.03 -19.64
C LEU A 702 42.57 6.70 -19.66
N ALA A 703 42.26 7.43 -20.74
CA ALA A 703 40.93 7.97 -20.94
C ALA A 703 40.02 6.90 -21.55
N GLU A 704 38.86 6.68 -20.95
CA GLU A 704 37.83 5.78 -21.47
C GLU A 704 36.88 6.56 -22.38
N THR A 705 36.58 6.00 -23.54
CA THR A 705 35.57 6.54 -24.46
C THR A 705 34.45 5.52 -24.64
N SER A 706 33.22 5.93 -24.39
CA SER A 706 32.03 5.11 -24.65
C SER A 706 31.01 5.88 -25.49
N ILE A 707 30.14 5.12 -26.15
CA ILE A 707 29.03 5.64 -26.96
C ILE A 707 27.76 5.01 -26.42
N GLU A 708 26.81 5.87 -26.05
CA GLU A 708 25.45 5.47 -25.67
C GLU A 708 24.49 5.93 -26.77
N GLN A 709 23.48 5.12 -27.06
CA GLN A 709 22.45 5.44 -28.06
C GLN A 709 21.08 5.09 -27.52
N GLY A 710 20.09 5.92 -27.86
CA GLY A 710 18.71 5.72 -27.43
C GLY A 710 17.70 6.31 -28.40
N THR A 711 16.45 5.96 -28.16
CA THR A 711 15.26 6.45 -28.87
C THR A 711 14.33 7.12 -27.87
N GLY A 712 13.67 8.22 -28.27
CA GLY A 712 12.70 8.94 -27.45
C GLY A 712 13.17 10.32 -26.98
N ASP A 713 12.45 10.88 -26.02
CA ASP A 713 12.66 12.24 -25.52
C ASP A 713 13.89 12.32 -24.62
N LEU A 714 14.63 13.42 -24.76
CA LEU A 714 15.74 13.74 -23.87
C LEU A 714 15.22 14.39 -22.59
N PRO A 715 15.90 14.19 -21.45
CA PRO A 715 15.54 14.90 -20.24
C PRO A 715 15.76 16.41 -20.42
N VAL A 716 14.80 17.20 -19.95
CA VAL A 716 14.94 18.67 -19.84
C VAL A 716 16.00 18.99 -18.80
N HIS A 717 16.90 19.93 -19.10
CA HIS A 717 17.94 20.33 -18.15
C HIS A 717 17.36 21.00 -16.90
N GLN A 718 18.10 20.98 -15.80
CA GLN A 718 17.66 21.57 -14.54
C GLN A 718 17.46 23.08 -14.68
N ARG A 719 16.33 23.57 -14.13
CA ARG A 719 15.91 24.96 -14.17
C ARG A 719 15.50 25.44 -12.78
N ARG A 720 15.69 26.72 -12.49
CA ARG A 720 15.12 27.38 -11.31
C ARG A 720 13.59 27.32 -11.33
N VAL A 721 13.00 27.32 -10.15
CA VAL A 721 11.55 27.50 -9.96
C VAL A 721 11.12 28.87 -10.51
N ALA A 722 9.87 28.95 -10.98
CA ALA A 722 9.27 30.16 -11.55
C ALA A 722 9.32 31.35 -10.58
N LEU A 723 9.81 32.51 -11.06
CA LEU A 723 10.00 33.74 -10.26
C LEU A 723 8.75 34.62 -10.22
N TYR A 724 7.81 34.42 -11.13
CA TYR A 724 6.58 35.16 -11.23
C TYR A 724 5.42 34.30 -10.77
N ALA A 725 4.57 34.89 -9.95
CA ALA A 725 3.26 34.33 -9.68
C ALA A 725 2.21 35.16 -10.40
N LYS A 726 1.17 34.46 -10.83
CA LYS A 726 -0.03 35.10 -11.34
C LYS A 726 -0.74 35.78 -10.18
N GLU A 727 -0.75 37.10 -10.19
CA GLU A 727 -1.59 37.89 -9.28
C GLU A 727 -2.94 38.03 -9.97
N GLU A 728 -3.96 37.38 -9.41
CA GLU A 728 -5.33 37.73 -9.77
C GLU A 728 -5.62 39.16 -9.30
N PRO A 729 -6.37 39.95 -10.08
CA PRO A 729 -6.69 41.32 -9.72
C PRO A 729 -7.21 41.42 -8.28
N SER A 730 -6.46 42.12 -7.43
CA SER A 730 -6.83 42.35 -6.04
C SER A 730 -8.18 43.08 -6.01
N GLN A 731 -9.24 42.39 -5.56
CA GLN A 731 -10.35 43.11 -4.95
C GLN A 731 -9.78 43.80 -3.71
N ASN A 732 -9.96 45.13 -3.61
CA ASN A 732 -9.49 45.95 -2.51
C ASN A 732 -9.86 45.34 -1.15
N ASN A 733 -8.95 44.55 -0.59
CA ASN A 733 -9.03 44.07 0.77
C ASN A 733 -8.20 45.02 1.64
N SER A 734 -8.77 46.17 1.98
CA SER A 734 -8.41 46.84 3.22
C SER A 734 -9.02 46.04 4.38
N LYS A 735 -8.47 44.85 4.65
CA LYS A 735 -8.62 44.22 5.96
C LYS A 735 -7.38 44.62 6.76
N THR A 736 -7.61 45.43 7.79
CA THR A 736 -6.66 45.71 8.85
C THR A 736 -6.10 44.38 9.39
N GLU A 737 -4.80 44.36 9.70
CA GLU A 737 -4.03 43.23 10.24
C GLU A 737 -4.59 42.59 11.53
N SER A 738 -5.66 43.14 12.09
CA SER A 738 -6.28 42.68 13.35
C SER A 738 -7.25 41.50 13.21
N ASP A 739 -7.64 41.11 11.99
CA ASP A 739 -8.65 40.04 11.76
C ASP A 739 -8.07 38.81 11.05
N ARG A 740 -6.75 38.53 11.15
CA ARG A 740 -6.22 37.21 10.79
C ARG A 740 -6.76 36.20 11.81
N GLU A 741 -7.88 35.55 11.48
CA GLU A 741 -8.36 34.38 12.22
C GLU A 741 -7.18 33.43 12.42
N GLN A 742 -6.85 33.16 13.70
CA GLN A 742 -5.70 32.36 14.06
C GLN A 742 -5.82 31.00 13.36
N GLN A 743 -4.88 30.70 12.46
CA GLN A 743 -4.86 29.42 11.75
C GLN A 743 -4.49 28.32 12.73
N TYR A 744 -5.11 27.15 12.58
CA TYR A 744 -4.87 26.00 13.43
C TYR A 744 -4.57 24.77 12.59
N LYS A 745 -3.57 24.00 12.99
CA LYS A 745 -3.34 22.62 12.52
C LYS A 745 -4.10 21.67 13.42
N TYR A 746 -4.81 20.73 12.80
CA TYR A 746 -5.55 19.68 13.49
C TYR A 746 -4.75 18.38 13.39
N LEU A 747 -4.38 17.80 14.53
CA LEU A 747 -3.65 16.54 14.58
C LEU A 747 -4.51 15.45 15.21
N ILE A 748 -4.37 14.23 14.69
CA ILE A 748 -5.00 13.03 15.22
C ILE A 748 -3.95 11.97 15.55
N ARG A 749 -4.13 11.24 16.65
CA ARG A 749 -3.24 10.13 17.02
C ARG A 749 -3.96 9.02 17.77
N THR A 750 -3.41 7.81 17.70
CA THR A 750 -3.82 6.70 18.57
C THR A 750 -3.18 6.87 19.97
N PRO A 751 -3.82 6.45 21.08
CA PRO A 751 -3.21 6.55 22.42
C PRO A 751 -1.84 5.87 22.50
N GLY A 752 -0.83 6.56 23.05
CA GLY A 752 0.53 6.05 23.25
C GLY A 752 1.64 6.77 22.48
N TYR A 753 1.28 7.67 21.55
CA TYR A 753 2.22 8.58 20.88
C TYR A 753 2.30 9.91 21.64
N THR A 754 3.51 10.41 21.87
CA THR A 754 3.75 11.63 22.68
C THR A 754 4.40 12.79 21.92
N SER A 755 4.83 12.59 20.66
CA SER A 755 5.41 13.66 19.84
C SER A 755 4.33 14.70 19.49
N GLU A 756 4.67 15.99 19.59
CA GLU A 756 3.79 17.10 19.21
C GLU A 756 3.85 17.39 17.69
N ASP A 757 4.98 17.08 17.03
CA ASP A 757 5.13 17.19 15.58
C ASP A 757 4.59 15.97 14.83
N PRO A 758 3.94 16.14 13.66
CA PRO A 758 3.40 15.04 12.88
C PRO A 758 4.53 14.14 12.38
N VAL A 759 4.54 12.88 12.83
CA VAL A 759 5.53 11.89 12.38
C VAL A 759 4.93 11.19 11.16
N ASN A 760 5.22 11.73 9.98
CA ASN A 760 4.88 11.18 8.66
C ASN A 760 3.38 11.07 8.34
N GLY A 761 2.86 12.08 7.63
CA GLY A 761 1.67 11.98 6.78
C GLY A 761 0.55 12.97 7.09
N SER A 762 -0.28 13.24 6.07
CA SER A 762 -1.55 13.95 6.18
C SER A 762 -2.69 13.02 5.75
N GLU A 763 -3.81 13.08 6.47
CA GLU A 763 -5.07 12.43 6.10
C GLU A 763 -6.05 13.52 5.67
N ASP A 764 -6.53 13.41 4.43
CA ASP A 764 -7.45 14.36 3.83
C ASP A 764 -8.84 13.74 3.69
N PHE A 765 -9.83 14.46 4.21
CA PHE A 765 -11.25 14.17 4.02
C PHE A 765 -11.91 15.39 3.39
N PRO A 766 -11.77 15.58 2.06
CA PRO A 766 -12.15 16.83 1.40
C PRO A 766 -13.64 17.15 1.57
N LEU A 767 -14.49 16.14 1.76
CA LEU A 767 -15.94 16.30 1.93
C LEU A 767 -16.39 16.61 3.37
N ALA A 768 -15.47 16.66 4.34
CA ALA A 768 -15.75 17.04 5.71
C ALA A 768 -15.83 18.56 5.84
N LYS A 769 -17.02 19.08 6.12
CA LYS A 769 -17.28 20.52 6.30
C LYS A 769 -17.03 20.97 7.73
N THR A 770 -17.08 20.03 8.67
CA THR A 770 -16.81 20.26 10.08
C THR A 770 -15.71 19.32 10.56
N LEU A 771 -15.00 19.74 11.60
CA LEU A 771 -14.01 18.90 12.27
C LEU A 771 -14.61 17.58 12.78
N GLU A 772 -15.86 17.60 13.24
CA GLU A 772 -16.56 16.41 13.75
C GLU A 772 -16.80 15.36 12.64
N GLU A 773 -17.13 15.82 11.43
CA GLU A 773 -17.26 14.94 10.27
C GLU A 773 -15.90 14.33 9.88
N ALA A 774 -14.83 15.13 9.92
CA ALA A 774 -13.48 14.64 9.63
C ALA A 774 -12.99 13.62 10.67
N LEU A 775 -13.25 13.86 11.96
CA LEU A 775 -12.95 12.91 13.04
C LEU A 775 -13.78 11.62 12.90
N THR A 776 -15.04 11.73 12.48
CA THR A 776 -15.90 10.58 12.21
C THR A 776 -15.35 9.74 11.05
N ALA A 777 -14.95 10.39 9.96
CA ALA A 777 -14.33 9.73 8.81
C ALA A 777 -13.00 9.06 9.18
N ALA A 778 -12.14 9.74 9.94
CA ALA A 778 -10.87 9.21 10.41
C ALA A 778 -11.06 7.98 11.31
N ARG A 779 -12.04 8.00 12.22
CA ARG A 779 -12.40 6.84 13.07
C ARG A 779 -12.94 5.67 12.26
N CYS A 780 -13.80 5.96 11.27
CA CYS A 780 -14.35 4.94 10.39
C CYS A 780 -13.23 4.27 9.57
N LYS A 781 -12.34 5.06 8.97
CA LYS A 781 -11.16 4.57 8.24
C LYS A 781 -10.27 3.71 9.13
N LEU A 782 -9.88 4.21 10.31
CA LEU A 782 -9.04 3.50 11.27
C LEU A 782 -9.68 2.17 11.73
N ALA A 783 -11.00 2.14 11.95
CA ALA A 783 -11.70 0.92 12.31
C ALA A 783 -11.63 -0.13 11.19
N ILE A 784 -11.91 0.28 9.94
CA ILE A 784 -11.89 -0.62 8.79
C ILE A 784 -10.48 -1.14 8.51
N GLU A 785 -9.46 -0.28 8.58
CA GLU A 785 -8.06 -0.69 8.42
C GLU A 785 -7.64 -1.64 9.55
N ASN A 786 -8.04 -1.39 10.80
CA ASN A 786 -7.80 -2.31 11.92
C ASN A 786 -8.45 -3.66 11.73
N TRP A 787 -9.62 -3.71 11.11
CA TRP A 787 -10.26 -4.98 10.82
C TRP A 787 -9.50 -5.73 9.73
N ARG A 788 -9.06 -5.06 8.67
CA ARG A 788 -8.38 -5.68 7.52
C ARG A 788 -6.92 -6.07 7.78
N GLN A 789 -6.17 -5.19 8.43
CA GLN A 789 -4.72 -5.27 8.59
C GLN A 789 -4.30 -5.61 10.03
N GLY A 790 -5.24 -5.65 10.97
CA GLY A 790 -4.97 -6.04 12.34
C GLY A 790 -4.91 -7.56 12.52
N LEU A 791 -5.23 -8.01 13.73
CA LEU A 791 -5.36 -9.44 14.04
C LEU A 791 -6.52 -10.04 13.26
N THR A 792 -6.21 -11.01 12.39
CA THR A 792 -7.19 -11.78 11.63
C THR A 792 -7.22 -13.22 12.09
N GLU A 793 -8.42 -13.81 12.08
CA GLU A 793 -8.63 -15.22 12.40
C GLU A 793 -9.37 -15.92 11.26
N THR A 794 -9.02 -17.17 11.01
CA THR A 794 -9.74 -18.05 10.09
C THR A 794 -10.31 -19.23 10.86
N LEU A 795 -11.59 -19.54 10.61
CA LEU A 795 -12.24 -20.71 11.19
C LEU A 795 -13.32 -21.23 10.24
N ASP A 796 -13.62 -22.53 10.32
CA ASP A 796 -14.68 -23.15 9.54
C ASP A 796 -15.91 -23.40 10.45
N ILE A 797 -17.12 -23.20 9.89
CA ILE A 797 -18.39 -23.50 10.55
C ILE A 797 -19.31 -24.27 9.60
N GLY A 798 -20.38 -24.85 10.16
CA GLY A 798 -21.47 -25.39 9.34
C GLY A 798 -22.03 -24.34 8.38
N GLY A 799 -22.31 -24.74 7.13
CA GLY A 799 -22.64 -23.81 6.05
C GLY A 799 -23.80 -22.87 6.37
N ASN A 800 -23.50 -21.57 6.51
CA ASN A 800 -24.48 -20.53 6.82
C ASN A 800 -24.38 -19.35 5.84
N LEU A 801 -25.16 -19.43 4.77
CA LEU A 801 -25.19 -18.43 3.69
C LEU A 801 -25.81 -17.09 4.11
N ASN A 802 -26.39 -16.99 5.30
CA ASN A 802 -26.96 -15.75 5.83
C ASN A 802 -25.91 -14.85 6.48
N ILE A 803 -24.71 -15.36 6.79
CA ILE A 803 -23.61 -14.55 7.30
C ILE A 803 -23.09 -13.69 6.15
N LYS A 804 -22.99 -12.38 6.38
CA LYS A 804 -22.51 -11.42 5.40
C LYS A 804 -21.26 -10.70 5.90
N GLU A 805 -20.49 -10.18 4.96
CA GLU A 805 -19.41 -9.27 5.21
C GLU A 805 -19.87 -8.05 6.04
N GLY A 806 -19.06 -7.69 7.04
CA GLY A 806 -19.34 -6.65 8.03
C GLY A 806 -20.23 -7.07 9.21
N ASP A 807 -20.83 -8.26 9.19
CA ASP A 807 -21.56 -8.77 10.36
C ASP A 807 -20.61 -9.00 11.55
N ARG A 808 -21.12 -8.83 12.77
CA ARG A 808 -20.40 -9.19 13.99
C ARG A 808 -20.45 -10.69 14.19
N PHE A 809 -19.32 -11.29 14.56
CA PHE A 809 -19.19 -12.70 14.84
C PHE A 809 -18.58 -12.88 16.22
N ASN A 810 -19.38 -13.40 17.16
CA ASN A 810 -18.96 -13.63 18.53
C ASN A 810 -18.91 -15.12 18.80
N TYR A 811 -17.81 -15.61 19.35
CA TYR A 811 -17.66 -17.03 19.62
C TYR A 811 -16.84 -17.32 20.88
N TYR A 812 -16.96 -18.55 21.38
CA TYR A 812 -16.18 -19.07 22.50
C TYR A 812 -15.15 -20.07 22.00
N LEU A 813 -13.91 -19.96 22.46
CA LEU A 813 -12.84 -20.91 22.17
C LEU A 813 -11.87 -20.96 23.35
N ASN A 814 -11.50 -22.16 23.82
CA ASN A 814 -10.56 -22.34 24.93
C ASN A 814 -10.91 -21.55 26.21
N GLY A 815 -12.21 -21.34 26.48
CA GLY A 815 -12.68 -20.53 27.61
C GLY A 815 -12.54 -19.01 27.43
N GLU A 816 -12.22 -18.52 26.24
CA GLU A 816 -12.19 -17.09 25.94
C GLU A 816 -13.40 -16.69 25.10
N TYR A 817 -14.01 -15.55 25.44
CA TYR A 817 -15.02 -14.91 24.62
C TYR A 817 -14.37 -13.93 23.63
N ARG A 818 -14.57 -14.16 22.34
CA ARG A 818 -13.96 -13.39 21.25
C ARG A 818 -15.02 -12.64 20.45
N GLN A 819 -14.76 -11.36 20.18
CA GLN A 819 -15.61 -10.49 19.37
C GLN A 819 -14.89 -10.14 18.07
N ARG A 820 -15.54 -10.44 16.94
CA ARG A 820 -14.98 -10.28 15.60
C ARG A 820 -15.97 -9.62 14.65
N VAL A 821 -15.46 -9.19 13.51
CA VAL A 821 -16.22 -8.76 12.33
C VAL A 821 -15.89 -9.68 11.17
N VAL A 822 -16.90 -10.05 10.39
CA VAL A 822 -16.72 -10.90 9.20
C VAL A 822 -16.09 -10.06 8.09
N LEU A 823 -14.83 -10.34 7.77
CA LEU A 823 -14.13 -9.76 6.61
C LEU A 823 -14.38 -10.55 5.35
N GLY A 824 -14.42 -11.87 5.48
CA GLY A 824 -14.59 -12.81 4.39
C GLY A 824 -15.51 -13.95 4.80
N ALA A 825 -16.40 -14.37 3.90
CA ALA A 825 -17.19 -15.58 4.05
C ALA A 825 -17.10 -16.40 2.76
N SER A 826 -16.41 -17.52 2.85
CA SER A 826 -16.13 -18.43 1.75
C SER A 826 -16.86 -19.75 2.00
N THR A 827 -18.00 -19.95 1.33
CA THR A 827 -18.85 -21.12 1.47
C THR A 827 -18.62 -22.11 0.34
N THR A 828 -18.16 -23.31 0.68
CA THR A 828 -18.09 -24.45 -0.24
C THR A 828 -19.34 -25.30 -0.11
N LEU A 829 -20.09 -25.46 -1.20
CA LEU A 829 -21.23 -26.36 -1.32
C LEU A 829 -20.81 -27.59 -2.13
N ASN A 830 -21.03 -28.77 -1.57
CA ASN A 830 -20.80 -30.04 -2.26
C ASN A 830 -22.14 -30.66 -2.64
N ILE A 831 -22.40 -30.79 -3.94
CA ILE A 831 -23.60 -31.44 -4.47
C ILE A 831 -23.31 -32.94 -4.56
N LEU A 832 -23.88 -33.71 -3.62
CA LEU A 832 -23.70 -35.17 -3.54
C LEU A 832 -24.57 -35.93 -4.57
N GLY A 833 -25.40 -35.23 -5.32
CA GLY A 833 -26.38 -35.78 -6.27
C GLY A 833 -27.82 -35.47 -5.85
N ALA A 834 -28.79 -36.20 -6.42
CA ALA A 834 -30.22 -36.03 -6.14
C ALA A 834 -30.89 -37.35 -5.72
N ILE A 835 -31.70 -37.29 -4.67
CA ILE A 835 -32.58 -38.39 -4.22
C ILE A 835 -34.03 -37.90 -4.39
N ASP A 836 -34.88 -38.66 -5.07
CA ASP A 836 -36.27 -38.28 -5.39
C ASP A 836 -36.39 -36.91 -6.07
N ARG A 837 -35.45 -36.60 -6.99
CA ARG A 837 -35.33 -35.30 -7.68
C ARG A 837 -35.07 -34.10 -6.75
N LYS A 838 -34.70 -34.34 -5.49
CA LYS A 838 -34.26 -33.30 -4.56
C LYS A 838 -32.74 -33.38 -4.42
N PRO A 839 -32.00 -32.30 -4.71
CA PRO A 839 -30.56 -32.31 -4.55
C PRO A 839 -30.19 -32.44 -3.07
N ARG A 840 -29.08 -33.13 -2.82
CA ARG A 840 -28.50 -33.37 -1.50
C ARG A 840 -27.18 -32.61 -1.44
N LEU A 841 -27.15 -31.53 -0.66
CA LEU A 841 -25.98 -30.67 -0.53
C LEU A 841 -25.46 -30.68 0.90
N THR A 842 -24.14 -30.69 1.04
CA THR A 842 -23.46 -30.31 2.29
C THR A 842 -22.76 -28.97 2.08
N ALA A 843 -22.57 -28.23 3.17
CA ALA A 843 -22.01 -26.89 3.10
C ALA A 843 -21.07 -26.64 4.29
N VAL A 844 -19.91 -26.05 4.01
CA VAL A 844 -18.96 -25.53 5.01
C VAL A 844 -18.70 -24.07 4.68
N THR A 845 -18.68 -23.22 5.69
CA THR A 845 -18.32 -21.80 5.52
C THR A 845 -17.04 -21.52 6.28
N ARG A 846 -16.00 -21.17 5.53
CA ARG A 846 -14.77 -20.60 6.06
C ARG A 846 -14.97 -19.10 6.27
N LEU A 847 -14.77 -18.64 7.48
CA LEU A 847 -14.85 -17.23 7.83
C LEU A 847 -13.45 -16.66 8.00
N THR A 848 -13.23 -15.50 7.41
CA THR A 848 -12.08 -14.64 7.72
C THR A 848 -12.61 -13.51 8.60
N LEU A 849 -12.06 -13.39 9.80
CA LEU A 849 -12.59 -12.59 10.88
C LEU A 849 -11.55 -11.54 11.30
N GLY A 850 -11.94 -10.27 11.30
CA GLY A 850 -11.16 -9.18 11.87
C GLY A 850 -11.56 -8.93 13.32
N ARG A 851 -10.67 -8.33 14.12
CA ARG A 851 -11.02 -7.97 15.50
C ARG A 851 -12.06 -6.84 15.54
N TRP A 852 -13.21 -7.06 16.20
CA TRP A 852 -14.19 -5.99 16.40
C TRP A 852 -13.73 -5.06 17.53
N MET A 853 -13.03 -3.99 17.18
CA MET A 853 -12.63 -2.93 18.10
C MET A 853 -12.82 -1.57 17.43
N LEU A 854 -13.53 -0.65 18.10
CA LEU A 854 -13.57 0.74 17.69
C LEU A 854 -12.34 1.44 18.27
N PRO A 855 -11.42 1.93 17.43
CA PRO A 855 -10.18 2.52 17.90
C PRO A 855 -10.46 3.85 18.60
N GLN A 856 -9.73 4.10 19.69
CA GLN A 856 -9.72 5.43 20.33
C GLN A 856 -8.81 6.36 19.53
N LEU A 857 -9.28 7.59 19.32
CA LEU A 857 -8.56 8.64 18.61
C LEU A 857 -8.46 9.86 19.52
N GLU A 858 -7.24 10.29 19.79
CA GLU A 858 -6.95 11.57 20.46
C GLU A 858 -6.83 12.67 19.41
N TYR A 859 -7.29 13.87 19.76
CA TYR A 859 -7.29 15.04 18.88
C TYR A 859 -6.55 16.20 19.55
N PHE A 860 -5.74 16.91 18.77
CA PHE A 860 -5.01 18.10 19.20
C PHE A 860 -5.23 19.23 18.20
N LYS A 861 -5.33 20.45 18.72
CA LYS A 861 -5.43 21.67 17.93
C LYS A 861 -4.22 22.54 18.26
N ILE A 862 -3.31 22.69 17.30
CA ILE A 862 -2.09 23.47 17.46
C ILE A 862 -2.27 24.81 16.73
N PRO A 863 -2.10 25.97 17.40
CA PRO A 863 -2.08 27.24 16.70
C PRO A 863 -0.89 27.25 15.74
N VAL A 864 -1.14 27.57 14.48
CA VAL A 864 -0.08 27.93 13.55
C VAL A 864 0.43 29.28 14.05
N ASN A 865 1.61 29.28 14.67
CA ASN A 865 2.30 30.53 14.95
C ASN A 865 2.47 31.21 13.60
N GLY A 866 1.92 32.43 13.45
CA GLY A 866 2.22 33.24 12.28
C GLY A 866 3.72 33.32 12.14
N ASP A 867 4.22 33.24 10.89
CA ASP A 867 5.65 33.28 10.59
C ASP A 867 6.32 34.29 11.53
N PRO A 868 7.34 33.87 12.31
CA PRO A 868 8.02 34.80 13.19
C PRO A 868 8.43 36.00 12.34
N SER A 869 7.94 37.19 12.70
CA SER A 869 8.39 38.43 12.08
C SER A 869 9.90 38.36 12.02
N ASN A 870 10.45 38.46 10.79
CA ASN A 870 11.88 38.33 10.53
C ASN A 870 12.67 38.89 11.71
N PRO A 871 13.54 38.11 12.37
CA PRO A 871 14.47 38.72 13.30
C PRO A 871 15.21 39.79 12.51
N GLU A 872 15.15 41.04 12.96
CA GLU A 872 16.05 42.08 12.50
C GLU A 872 17.46 41.58 12.78
N LEU A 873 18.07 40.97 11.76
CA LEU A 873 19.44 40.53 11.77
C LEU A 873 20.27 41.81 11.84
N SER A 874 20.65 42.16 13.06
CA SER A 874 21.78 43.02 13.37
C SER A 874 22.99 42.51 12.59
N VAL A 875 23.27 43.17 11.46
CA VAL A 875 24.48 43.00 10.66
C VAL A 875 25.65 43.57 11.45
N LEU A 876 26.10 42.84 12.46
CA LEU A 876 27.39 43.07 13.09
C LEU A 876 28.07 41.71 13.25
N VAL A 877 29.20 41.60 12.56
CA VAL A 877 30.18 40.50 12.58
C VAL A 877 29.86 39.33 11.63
N ILE A 878 29.88 39.62 10.32
CA ILE A 878 30.53 38.69 9.39
C ILE A 878 32.00 39.09 9.41
N ASN A 879 32.82 38.31 10.13
CA ASN A 879 34.26 38.39 9.95
C ASN A 879 34.54 38.01 8.50
N ILE A 880 34.97 39.02 7.76
CA ILE A 880 35.58 38.94 6.44
C ILE A 880 36.64 37.84 6.52
N ILE A 881 36.43 36.82 5.69
CA ILE A 881 37.41 35.77 5.43
C ILE A 881 38.69 36.47 4.96
N ASN A 882 39.78 36.17 5.67
CA ASN A 882 41.15 36.61 5.51
C ASN A 882 41.55 36.94 4.04
N GLU A 883 42.11 38.15 3.86
CA GLU A 883 42.44 38.82 2.59
C GLU A 883 43.50 38.11 1.70
N ASN A 884 44.01 36.93 2.07
CA ASN A 884 45.08 36.26 1.32
C ASN A 884 44.64 35.14 0.36
N LEU A 885 43.35 34.89 0.16
CA LEU A 885 42.84 33.91 -0.84
C LEU A 885 41.79 34.47 -1.80
N GLY A 886 41.61 35.80 -1.81
CA GLY A 886 40.61 36.52 -2.62
C GLY A 886 41.08 37.01 -3.99
N GLN A 887 42.01 36.31 -4.65
CA GLN A 887 42.29 36.57 -6.07
C GLN A 887 41.56 35.53 -6.93
N LEU A 888 40.77 36.00 -7.89
CA LEU A 888 40.30 35.21 -9.03
C LEU A 888 41.49 34.40 -9.56
N LEU A 889 41.46 33.08 -9.41
CA LEU A 889 42.43 32.20 -10.04
C LEU A 889 42.34 32.42 -11.56
N ASP A 890 43.40 32.95 -12.15
CA ASP A 890 43.54 33.01 -13.60
C ASP A 890 43.63 31.57 -14.11
N TRP A 891 42.61 31.10 -14.82
CA TRP A 891 42.54 29.74 -15.35
C TRP A 891 43.67 29.42 -16.35
N ALA A 892 44.38 30.43 -16.89
CA ALA A 892 45.59 30.23 -17.65
C ALA A 892 46.78 29.72 -16.80
N SER A 893 46.67 29.78 -15.46
CA SER A 893 47.71 29.32 -14.52
C SER A 893 47.48 27.91 -13.96
N VAL A 894 46.28 27.35 -14.10
CA VAL A 894 45.95 25.98 -13.66
C VAL A 894 46.38 25.00 -14.76
N ARG A 895 47.63 24.57 -14.71
CA ARG A 895 48.19 23.58 -15.65
C ARG A 895 47.72 22.17 -15.28
N SER A 896 46.81 21.58 -16.05
CA SER A 896 46.68 20.11 -16.09
C SER A 896 47.98 19.53 -16.65
N ARG A 897 48.52 18.45 -16.06
CA ARG A 897 49.72 17.75 -16.58
C ARG A 897 49.53 17.27 -18.03
N ARG A 898 48.29 17.20 -18.54
CA ARG A 898 47.97 16.75 -19.91
C ARG A 898 47.70 17.87 -20.92
N ASN A 899 47.75 19.14 -20.50
CA ASN A 899 47.61 20.28 -21.41
C ASN A 899 48.77 21.28 -21.17
N PRO A 900 49.93 21.10 -21.82
CA PRO A 900 51.06 22.02 -21.66
C PRO A 900 50.93 23.32 -22.49
N GLY A 901 49.72 23.71 -22.87
CA GLY A 901 49.43 24.85 -23.75
C GLY A 901 48.71 25.98 -23.05
#